data_AF-A0A222P193-F1
#
_entry.id   AF-A0A222P193-F1
#
_cell.length_a   1.000
_cell.length_b   1.000
_cell.length_c   1.000
_cell.angle_alpha   90.00
_cell.angle_beta   90.00
_cell.angle_gamma   90.00
#
_symmetry.space_group_name_H-M   'P 1'
#
loop_
_entity.id
_entity.type
_entity.pdbx_description
1 polymer ?
#
loop_
_entity_poly.entity_id
_entity_poly.type
_entity_poly.pdbx_seq_one_letter_code
_entity_poly.pdbx_strand_id
1 'polypeptide(L)'
;MMNEIIRETIQGYLTEATTTIDQTDLPYSYNGLKKAALQIELEKEVKLLNAMLLSESFEQAFKVRCSLRETDTQETFSFKILPESPANELYWKIAQLVFTPQTTQVMLSILLPSVNTHLQVTIPDELPDTLSKKELRQYHKSWEPQLQTENSLQKFSASPTLKKLNDYLIVENVILDLQDIANLPLRTHSKLQNKLKRLNPALAKTLYDHNTDLASLDADISLFNSAGITPKEAIEQLIQGLWLGSTKFTDSDIATKEATEAVSRFFNYFEALSQEIQEELKALKYDADHTLGYILDTKIKQGECVEESAVYLQAFLRVNDKNKLLHVSPKMSEEELNRLEKKYNFKPSSSRPILNVQKEDLKIPLPPQLIKQALERMTLTPENLIALIINFPPSFYEMLWQSIVLPDPQNNLAELASAIGLGFFTLPQRQATIKAISSHYSRFNLQEPFFHWLLQTEDLVLINETIASWSDDEKIKALKETNQSGETIFDQAIDNLDLLKILLALCSKEQFLEMIRIPDETGQTVLHRFVKKEEALKTVLTFHPDVELVKADLLLLDKKHQTVFHTATCNSKSLETLLALCPEEQRLPILLKQNKEGQTVLDNAIQNPKSLQAALSLLPQSQFIQVVRSPKILTQVLKKPDSLLILLEACPEEQRLEMMQIKTENDPQILQQVFETYHPRKISKLIMLLPMLHRLKAFQSIRANQDSMKLLEIITTVFPHTDIVLMDKIIHEDTSLHNLLQPLKEYGQQLAKEDTEKGETVIKLVNKLNQTINEFYTNIVASDSDEKKGQIFAAFKRDFKIKLHSKDEEMQTHRKKWKPILANILLGIGTFGTAFLAMLIKAATGYYSGKLHFNNVCFFAHTQREQQIEATQQRLDSLDCML
;
A
#
# COMPACT_ATOMS: atom_id res chain seq x y z
N MET A 1 -71.37 -20.00 24.39
CA MET A 1 -71.20 -20.59 23.04
C MET A 1 -71.24 -19.46 22.03
N MET A 2 -70.17 -19.29 21.27
CA MET A 2 -70.08 -18.25 20.23
C MET A 2 -71.07 -18.53 19.10
N ASN A 3 -71.73 -17.50 18.58
CA ASN A 3 -72.65 -17.61 17.45
C ASN A 3 -71.92 -18.17 16.22
N GLU A 4 -72.51 -19.16 15.55
CA GLU A 4 -71.93 -19.85 14.38
C GLU A 4 -71.64 -18.87 13.23
N ILE A 5 -72.51 -17.87 13.02
CA ILE A 5 -72.31 -16.81 12.01
C ILE A 5 -71.08 -15.95 12.34
N ILE A 6 -70.86 -15.65 13.63
CA ILE A 6 -69.68 -14.91 14.08
C ILE A 6 -68.42 -15.74 13.82
N ARG A 7 -68.47 -17.06 14.11
CA ARG A 7 -67.36 -17.99 13.85
C ARG A 7 -66.99 -18.02 12.36
N GLU A 8 -67.97 -18.19 11.48
CA GLU A 8 -67.75 -18.21 10.03
C GLU A 8 -67.18 -16.88 9.51
N THR A 9 -67.68 -15.76 10.03
CA THR A 9 -67.19 -14.43 9.64
C THR A 9 -65.72 -14.22 10.04
N ILE A 10 -65.33 -14.64 11.25
CA ILE A 10 -63.93 -14.60 11.69
C ILE A 10 -63.07 -15.51 10.80
N GLN A 11 -63.55 -16.70 10.47
CA GLN A 11 -62.85 -17.62 9.56
C GLN A 11 -62.63 -16.98 8.16
N GLY A 12 -63.60 -16.21 7.68
CA GLY A 12 -63.49 -15.40 6.47
C GLY A 12 -62.35 -14.38 6.54
N TYR A 13 -62.29 -13.60 7.63
CA TYR A 13 -61.19 -12.63 7.86
C TYR A 13 -59.81 -13.30 7.92
N LEU A 14 -59.70 -14.48 8.55
CA LEU A 14 -58.45 -15.23 8.63
C LEU A 14 -58.00 -15.76 7.26
N THR A 15 -58.95 -16.17 6.42
CA THR A 15 -58.68 -16.65 5.07
C THR A 15 -58.21 -15.51 4.16
N GLU A 16 -58.89 -14.36 4.20
CA GLU A 16 -58.50 -13.13 3.48
C GLU A 16 -57.09 -12.66 3.86
N ALA A 17 -56.79 -12.65 5.16
CA ALA A 17 -55.46 -12.32 5.67
C ALA A 17 -54.38 -13.28 5.12
N THR A 18 -54.69 -14.56 4.99
CA THR A 18 -53.77 -15.57 4.45
C THR A 18 -53.53 -15.39 2.95
N THR A 19 -54.53 -14.98 2.18
CA THR A 19 -54.39 -14.72 0.73
C THR A 19 -53.59 -13.46 0.40
N THR A 20 -53.41 -12.55 1.36
CA THR A 20 -52.65 -11.29 1.18
C THR A 20 -51.13 -11.51 1.35
N ILE A 21 -50.69 -12.74 1.64
CA ILE A 21 -49.29 -13.13 1.93
C ILE A 21 -48.43 -13.22 0.63
N ASP A 22 -48.92 -12.72 -0.51
CA ASP A 22 -48.25 -12.94 -1.79
C ASP A 22 -47.15 -11.91 -2.14
N GLN A 23 -45.98 -12.49 -2.44
CA GLN A 23 -44.78 -11.97 -3.12
C GLN A 23 -43.77 -11.16 -2.30
N THR A 24 -42.70 -11.90 -2.03
CA THR A 24 -41.43 -11.60 -1.39
C THR A 24 -40.63 -10.52 -2.13
N ASP A 25 -40.71 -9.28 -1.68
CA ASP A 25 -39.56 -8.40 -1.82
C ASP A 25 -38.45 -8.97 -0.92
N LEU A 26 -37.29 -9.27 -1.52
CA LEU A 26 -36.13 -9.70 -0.75
C LEU A 26 -35.76 -8.58 0.24
N PRO A 27 -35.45 -8.88 1.51
CA PRO A 27 -35.41 -7.86 2.55
C PRO A 27 -34.04 -7.12 2.61
N TYR A 28 -33.52 -6.73 1.44
CA TYR A 28 -32.26 -5.99 1.28
C TYR A 28 -32.38 -4.50 1.60
N SER A 29 -33.57 -4.04 1.97
CA SER A 29 -33.83 -2.69 2.46
C SER A 29 -34.58 -2.74 3.78
N TYR A 30 -34.50 -1.66 4.56
CA TYR A 30 -35.31 -1.52 5.78
C TYR A 30 -36.80 -1.79 5.54
N ASN A 31 -37.34 -1.28 4.42
CA ASN A 31 -38.74 -1.48 4.06
C ASN A 31 -39.03 -2.96 3.69
N GLY A 32 -38.14 -3.60 2.93
CA GLY A 32 -38.27 -5.02 2.62
C GLY A 32 -38.25 -5.89 3.89
N LEU A 33 -37.34 -5.58 4.83
CA LEU A 33 -37.27 -6.26 6.12
C LEU A 33 -38.52 -6.03 6.98
N LYS A 34 -39.04 -4.81 6.99
CA LYS A 34 -40.32 -4.49 7.65
C LYS A 34 -41.46 -5.34 7.07
N LYS A 35 -41.60 -5.40 5.74
CA LYS A 35 -42.63 -6.22 5.07
C LYS A 35 -42.51 -7.69 5.47
N ALA A 36 -41.29 -8.25 5.45
CA ALA A 36 -41.05 -9.62 5.87
C ALA A 36 -41.43 -9.87 7.34
N ALA A 37 -41.10 -8.94 8.24
CA ALA A 37 -41.47 -9.05 9.66
C ALA A 37 -43.00 -8.99 9.86
N LEU A 38 -43.71 -8.10 9.16
CA LEU A 38 -45.18 -8.01 9.21
C LEU A 38 -45.85 -9.29 8.72
N GLN A 39 -45.30 -9.90 7.67
CA GLN A 39 -45.79 -11.17 7.13
C GLN A 39 -45.61 -12.32 8.13
N ILE A 40 -44.44 -12.41 8.76
CA ILE A 40 -44.17 -13.42 9.81
C ILE A 40 -45.11 -13.25 11.01
N GLU A 41 -45.36 -12.01 11.46
CA GLU A 41 -46.33 -11.75 12.52
C GLU A 41 -47.73 -12.23 12.11
N LEU A 42 -48.19 -11.84 10.92
CA LEU A 42 -49.53 -12.19 10.43
C LEU A 42 -49.72 -13.71 10.35
N GLU A 43 -48.73 -14.44 9.82
CA GLU A 43 -48.75 -15.91 9.76
C GLU A 43 -48.88 -16.54 11.16
N LYS A 44 -48.13 -16.04 12.15
CA LYS A 44 -48.19 -16.52 13.54
C LYS A 44 -49.56 -16.24 14.15
N GLU A 45 -50.07 -15.02 13.99
CA GLU A 45 -51.36 -14.62 14.55
C GLU A 45 -52.53 -15.35 13.94
N VAL A 46 -52.55 -15.55 12.62
CA VAL A 46 -53.59 -16.34 11.95
C VAL A 46 -53.62 -17.77 12.48
N LYS A 47 -52.45 -18.40 12.71
CA LYS A 47 -52.37 -19.74 13.33
C LYS A 47 -52.92 -19.74 14.75
N LEU A 48 -52.56 -18.76 15.57
CA LEU A 48 -53.03 -18.63 16.95
C LEU A 48 -54.55 -18.40 17.02
N LEU A 49 -55.09 -17.49 16.20
CA LEU A 49 -56.52 -17.18 16.14
C LEU A 49 -57.34 -18.38 15.65
N ASN A 50 -56.87 -19.11 14.64
CA ASN A 50 -57.49 -20.37 14.21
C ASN A 50 -57.55 -21.40 15.35
N ALA A 51 -56.47 -21.56 16.12
CA ALA A 51 -56.46 -22.44 17.28
C ALA A 51 -57.45 -21.99 18.37
N MET A 52 -57.57 -20.67 18.60
CA MET A 52 -58.51 -20.11 19.58
C MET A 52 -59.98 -20.33 19.19
N LEU A 53 -60.33 -20.33 17.90
CA LEU A 53 -61.70 -20.58 17.43
C LEU A 53 -62.24 -21.97 17.81
N LEU A 54 -61.35 -22.92 18.06
CA LEU A 54 -61.67 -24.28 18.52
C LEU A 54 -61.93 -24.35 20.04
N SER A 55 -61.58 -23.32 20.80
CA SER A 55 -61.78 -23.28 22.25
C SER A 55 -63.23 -22.95 22.64
N GLU A 56 -63.65 -23.35 23.84
CA GLU A 56 -65.00 -23.09 24.36
C GLU A 56 -65.26 -21.61 24.70
N SER A 57 -64.20 -20.83 24.97
CA SER A 57 -64.27 -19.42 25.42
C SER A 57 -63.37 -18.51 24.57
N PHE A 58 -63.75 -18.32 23.30
CA PHE A 58 -63.02 -17.47 22.36
C PHE A 58 -62.84 -16.03 22.85
N GLU A 59 -63.90 -15.41 23.39
CA GLU A 59 -63.89 -14.02 23.87
C GLU A 59 -62.82 -13.78 24.94
N GLN A 60 -62.68 -14.71 25.88
CA GLN A 60 -61.70 -14.63 26.96
C GLN A 60 -60.29 -14.89 26.43
N ALA A 61 -60.12 -15.92 25.60
CA ALA A 61 -58.84 -16.21 24.95
C ALA A 61 -58.34 -15.02 24.10
N PHE A 62 -59.26 -14.38 23.37
CA PHE A 62 -58.98 -13.21 22.54
C PHE A 62 -58.53 -12.01 23.38
N LYS A 63 -59.21 -11.70 24.49
CA LYS A 63 -58.79 -10.63 25.42
C LYS A 63 -57.42 -10.89 26.02
N VAL A 64 -57.15 -12.12 26.45
CA VAL A 64 -55.83 -12.51 26.95
C VAL A 64 -54.76 -12.31 25.87
N ARG A 65 -55.04 -12.70 24.63
CA ARG A 65 -54.10 -12.49 23.52
C ARG A 65 -53.88 -11.01 23.22
N CYS A 66 -54.92 -10.17 23.25
CA CYS A 66 -54.77 -8.71 23.10
C CYS A 66 -53.83 -8.14 24.18
N SER A 67 -54.00 -8.56 25.44
CA SER A 67 -53.12 -8.15 26.53
C SER A 67 -51.67 -8.60 26.32
N LEU A 68 -51.44 -9.81 25.81
CA LEU A 68 -50.09 -10.29 25.49
C LEU A 68 -49.47 -9.49 24.34
N ARG A 69 -50.22 -9.26 23.25
CA ARG A 69 -49.78 -8.45 22.11
C ARG A 69 -49.46 -7.01 22.52
N GLU A 70 -50.19 -6.45 23.47
CA GLU A 70 -49.89 -5.11 23.98
C GLU A 70 -48.50 -5.02 24.63
N THR A 71 -48.09 -6.05 25.37
CA THR A 71 -46.86 -6.06 26.17
C THR A 71 -45.65 -6.63 25.44
N ASP A 72 -45.87 -7.44 24.40
CA ASP A 72 -44.81 -8.15 23.69
C ASP A 72 -44.18 -7.28 22.59
N THR A 73 -43.05 -6.65 22.91
CA THR A 73 -42.28 -5.83 21.98
C THR A 73 -41.32 -6.65 21.11
N GLN A 74 -41.24 -7.96 21.30
CA GLN A 74 -40.29 -8.85 20.62
C GLN A 74 -40.91 -9.50 19.39
N GLU A 75 -42.18 -9.89 19.48
CA GLU A 75 -42.87 -10.64 18.43
C GLU A 75 -44.04 -9.89 17.78
N THR A 76 -44.35 -8.65 18.18
CA THR A 76 -45.55 -7.96 17.69
C THR A 76 -45.31 -6.50 17.31
N PHE A 77 -45.95 -6.04 16.24
CA PHE A 77 -46.06 -4.61 15.89
C PHE A 77 -47.29 -3.99 16.56
N SER A 78 -47.52 -4.27 17.85
CA SER A 78 -48.72 -3.88 18.64
C SER A 78 -49.35 -2.52 18.27
N PHE A 79 -50.61 -2.27 18.65
CA PHE A 79 -51.27 -1.00 18.34
C PHE A 79 -50.50 0.26 18.83
N LYS A 80 -49.55 0.13 19.77
CA LYS A 80 -48.64 1.21 20.18
C LYS A 80 -47.57 1.52 19.13
N ILE A 81 -47.09 0.49 18.44
CA ILE A 81 -45.97 0.54 17.48
C ILE A 81 -46.47 0.86 16.07
N LEU A 82 -47.44 0.12 15.53
CA LEU A 82 -48.00 0.34 14.19
C LEU A 82 -49.50 -0.01 14.15
N PRO A 83 -50.39 0.96 14.38
CA PRO A 83 -51.83 0.69 14.48
C PRO A 83 -52.41 -0.01 13.24
N GLU A 84 -52.01 0.39 12.05
CA GLU A 84 -52.48 -0.19 10.76
C GLU A 84 -51.58 -1.34 10.28
N SER A 85 -51.04 -2.16 11.18
CA SER A 85 -50.39 -3.41 10.77
C SER A 85 -51.44 -4.43 10.30
N PRO A 86 -51.13 -5.35 9.36
CA PRO A 86 -52.10 -6.35 8.91
C PRO A 86 -52.68 -7.21 10.04
N ALA A 87 -51.85 -7.54 11.05
CA ALA A 87 -52.31 -8.24 12.24
C ALA A 87 -53.26 -7.36 13.06
N ASN A 88 -52.93 -6.09 13.29
CA ASN A 88 -53.77 -5.18 14.06
C ASN A 88 -55.11 -4.88 13.36
N GLU A 89 -55.14 -4.77 12.04
CA GLU A 89 -56.40 -4.67 11.27
C GLU A 89 -57.30 -5.90 11.49
N LEU A 90 -56.72 -7.09 11.48
CA LEU A 90 -57.43 -8.33 11.76
C LEU A 90 -58.01 -8.35 13.19
N TYR A 91 -57.19 -8.00 14.19
CA TYR A 91 -57.64 -7.89 15.59
C TYR A 91 -58.73 -6.83 15.76
N TRP A 92 -58.62 -5.71 15.06
CA TRP A 92 -59.62 -4.65 15.07
C TRP A 92 -60.96 -5.13 14.51
N LYS A 93 -60.97 -5.78 13.33
CA LYS A 93 -62.17 -6.37 12.72
C LYS A 93 -62.84 -7.38 13.65
N ILE A 94 -62.05 -8.27 14.28
CA ILE A 94 -62.56 -9.27 15.22
C ILE A 94 -63.14 -8.61 16.47
N ALA A 95 -62.46 -7.61 17.05
CA ALA A 95 -62.96 -6.91 18.24
C ALA A 95 -64.26 -6.14 17.96
N GLN A 96 -64.39 -5.52 16.79
CA GLN A 96 -65.62 -4.86 16.34
C GLN A 96 -66.78 -5.85 16.24
N LEU A 97 -66.55 -7.02 15.65
CA LEU A 97 -67.56 -8.04 15.46
C LEU A 97 -68.00 -8.70 16.78
N VAL A 98 -67.06 -9.01 17.66
CA VAL A 98 -67.32 -9.81 18.88
C VAL A 98 -67.84 -8.94 20.02
N PHE A 99 -67.31 -7.74 20.20
CA PHE A 99 -67.62 -6.91 21.38
C PHE A 99 -68.47 -5.67 21.06
N THR A 100 -68.62 -5.29 19.78
CA THR A 100 -69.43 -4.13 19.34
C THR A 100 -69.20 -2.82 20.13
N PRO A 101 -67.93 -2.39 20.32
CA PRO A 101 -67.61 -1.24 21.15
C PRO A 101 -68.17 0.07 20.58
N GLN A 102 -68.84 0.86 21.42
CA GLN A 102 -69.49 2.12 21.01
C GLN A 102 -68.55 3.33 21.03
N THR A 103 -67.48 3.29 21.82
CA THR A 103 -66.53 4.40 21.97
C THR A 103 -65.08 3.93 21.84
N THR A 104 -64.18 4.85 21.47
CA THR A 104 -62.73 4.60 21.43
C THR A 104 -62.21 4.12 22.77
N GLN A 105 -62.69 4.67 23.89
CA GLN A 105 -62.35 4.18 25.23
C GLN A 105 -62.66 2.67 25.40
N VAL A 106 -63.85 2.21 25.01
CA VAL A 106 -64.22 0.79 25.14
C VAL A 106 -63.36 -0.08 24.22
N MET A 107 -63.10 0.37 22.99
CA MET A 107 -62.22 -0.33 22.06
C MET A 107 -60.79 -0.48 22.62
N LEU A 108 -60.23 0.61 23.16
CA LEU A 108 -58.91 0.60 23.80
C LEU A 108 -58.87 -0.34 25.00
N SER A 109 -59.92 -0.40 25.82
CA SER A 109 -59.96 -1.32 26.97
C SER A 109 -59.91 -2.81 26.59
N ILE A 110 -60.25 -3.15 25.34
CA ILE A 110 -60.18 -4.53 24.82
C ILE A 110 -58.80 -4.81 24.21
N LEU A 111 -58.33 -3.91 23.32
CA LEU A 111 -57.12 -4.12 22.52
C LEU A 111 -55.84 -3.71 23.25
N LEU A 112 -55.92 -2.73 24.15
CA LEU A 112 -54.83 -2.12 24.90
C LEU A 112 -55.24 -1.94 26.38
N PRO A 113 -55.55 -3.02 27.11
CA PRO A 113 -56.08 -2.96 28.48
C PRO A 113 -55.19 -2.22 29.49
N SER A 114 -53.88 -2.08 29.25
CA SER A 114 -53.00 -1.33 30.14
C SER A 114 -53.11 0.18 30.00
N VAL A 115 -53.63 0.69 28.89
CA VAL A 115 -53.77 2.13 28.63
C VAL A 115 -54.95 2.69 29.41
N ASN A 116 -54.66 3.54 30.39
CA ASN A 116 -55.67 4.10 31.29
C ASN A 116 -55.41 5.55 31.71
N THR A 117 -54.28 6.13 31.30
CA THR A 117 -53.87 7.48 31.69
C THR A 117 -53.80 8.39 30.47
N HIS A 118 -54.54 9.50 30.48
CA HIS A 118 -54.46 10.54 29.45
C HIS A 118 -53.49 11.63 29.89
N LEU A 119 -52.50 11.94 29.05
CA LEU A 119 -51.61 13.09 29.23
C LEU A 119 -52.17 14.27 28.42
N GLN A 120 -52.71 15.26 29.11
CA GLN A 120 -53.24 16.47 28.51
C GLN A 120 -52.14 17.54 28.41
N VAL A 121 -52.05 18.18 27.25
CA VAL A 121 -51.21 19.37 27.03
C VAL A 121 -52.12 20.58 26.91
N THR A 122 -52.05 21.49 27.88
CA THR A 122 -52.83 22.75 27.85
C THR A 122 -51.92 23.97 27.75
N ILE A 123 -52.47 25.04 27.19
CA ILE A 123 -51.86 26.38 27.10
C ILE A 123 -52.81 27.33 27.86
N PRO A 124 -52.33 28.42 28.49
CA PRO A 124 -53.23 29.42 29.08
C PRO A 124 -54.30 29.89 28.07
N ASP A 125 -55.57 29.72 28.43
CA ASP A 125 -56.72 29.63 27.50
C ASP A 125 -57.17 30.95 26.86
N GLU A 126 -56.81 32.10 27.41
CA GLU A 126 -57.38 33.38 26.94
C GLU A 126 -56.46 34.06 25.92
N LEU A 127 -56.86 33.99 24.65
CA LEU A 127 -56.40 34.89 23.59
C LEU A 127 -57.09 36.25 23.80
N PRO A 128 -56.36 37.34 24.07
CA PRO A 128 -57.02 38.63 24.27
C PRO A 128 -57.62 39.15 22.96
N ASP A 129 -58.92 39.47 22.96
CA ASP A 129 -59.73 39.81 21.78
C ASP A 129 -59.28 41.06 20.99
N THR A 130 -58.31 41.82 21.51
CA THR A 130 -57.93 43.16 21.02
C THR A 130 -56.49 43.28 20.50
N LEU A 131 -55.71 42.19 20.44
CA LEU A 131 -54.29 42.27 20.07
C LEU A 131 -54.07 42.38 18.54
N SER A 132 -53.13 43.25 18.15
CA SER A 132 -52.61 43.31 16.78
C SER A 132 -51.83 42.03 16.43
N LYS A 133 -51.62 41.77 15.13
CA LYS A 133 -50.79 40.62 14.66
C LYS A 133 -49.38 40.60 15.27
N LYS A 134 -48.81 41.75 15.63
CA LYS A 134 -47.47 41.85 16.22
C LYS A 134 -47.50 41.50 17.72
N GLU A 135 -48.52 41.95 18.44
CA GLU A 135 -48.72 41.65 19.86
C GLU A 135 -49.12 40.19 20.07
N LEU A 136 -49.95 39.61 19.18
CA LEU A 136 -50.25 38.17 19.16
C LEU A 136 -48.98 37.32 19.01
N ARG A 137 -48.07 37.72 18.11
CA ARG A 137 -46.77 37.03 17.97
C ARG A 137 -45.94 37.11 19.24
N GLN A 138 -45.93 38.25 19.93
CA GLN A 138 -45.20 38.43 21.18
C GLN A 138 -45.85 37.68 22.34
N TYR A 139 -47.18 37.60 22.37
CA TYR A 139 -47.95 36.81 23.32
C TYR A 139 -47.68 35.30 23.16
N HIS A 140 -47.69 34.79 21.92
CA HIS A 140 -47.33 33.40 21.64
C HIS A 140 -45.90 33.04 22.04
N LYS A 141 -44.96 34.00 22.02
CA LYS A 141 -43.59 33.79 22.54
C LYS A 141 -43.55 33.56 24.05
N SER A 142 -44.56 34.02 24.79
CA SER A 142 -44.67 33.87 26.24
C SER A 142 -45.37 32.59 26.70
N TRP A 143 -45.99 31.84 25.77
CA TRP A 143 -46.72 30.62 26.10
C TRP A 143 -45.85 29.58 26.79
N GLU A 144 -46.46 28.96 27.80
CA GLU A 144 -45.83 27.98 28.66
C GLU A 144 -46.74 26.75 28.71
N PRO A 145 -46.34 25.61 28.09
CA PRO A 145 -47.20 24.44 28.02
C PRO A 145 -47.31 23.78 29.40
N GLN A 146 -48.53 23.47 29.84
CA GLN A 146 -48.81 22.73 31.06
C GLN A 146 -49.11 21.26 30.73
N LEU A 147 -48.56 20.35 31.53
CA LEU A 147 -48.74 18.90 31.40
C LEU A 147 -49.58 18.41 32.59
N GLN A 148 -50.74 17.82 32.32
CA GLN A 148 -51.63 17.26 33.34
C GLN A 148 -51.93 15.79 33.01
N THR A 149 -51.91 14.93 34.02
CA THR A 149 -52.19 13.50 33.87
C THR A 149 -53.54 13.15 34.49
N GLU A 150 -54.42 12.55 33.70
CA GLU A 150 -55.75 12.11 34.12
C GLU A 150 -55.85 10.58 34.06
N ASN A 151 -56.21 9.92 35.16
CA ASN A 151 -56.42 8.46 35.20
C ASN A 151 -57.80 8.07 34.64
N SER A 152 -58.14 8.59 33.46
CA SER A 152 -59.43 8.41 32.80
C SER A 152 -59.28 8.63 31.30
N LEU A 153 -60.03 7.86 30.51
CA LEU A 153 -60.07 7.97 29.04
C LEU A 153 -61.37 8.59 28.52
N GLN A 154 -62.12 9.30 29.36
CA GLN A 154 -63.41 9.90 29.00
C GLN A 154 -63.34 10.85 27.78
N LYS A 155 -62.20 11.52 27.55
CA LYS A 155 -61.96 12.34 26.34
C LYS A 155 -62.18 11.54 25.04
N PHE A 156 -61.95 10.23 25.06
CA PHE A 156 -62.05 9.34 23.90
C PHE A 156 -63.43 8.69 23.76
N SER A 157 -64.50 9.49 23.91
CA SER A 157 -65.90 9.03 23.83
C SER A 157 -66.46 8.95 22.41
N ALA A 158 -65.71 9.36 21.39
CA ALA A 158 -66.13 9.27 19.99
C ALA A 158 -66.17 7.82 19.49
N SER A 159 -66.88 7.59 18.37
CA SER A 159 -66.92 6.26 17.72
C SER A 159 -65.50 5.81 17.29
N PRO A 160 -65.12 4.55 17.56
CA PRO A 160 -63.78 4.04 17.30
C PRO A 160 -63.53 3.85 15.80
N THR A 161 -62.44 4.41 15.30
CA THR A 161 -61.93 4.13 13.94
C THR A 161 -60.43 3.84 13.99
N LEU A 162 -59.97 2.79 13.32
CA LEU A 162 -58.57 2.36 13.36
C LEU A 162 -57.61 3.49 12.99
N LYS A 163 -57.93 4.21 11.92
CA LYS A 163 -57.13 5.34 11.42
C LYS A 163 -56.92 6.47 12.44
N LYS A 164 -57.83 6.65 13.39
CA LYS A 164 -57.68 7.67 14.45
C LYS A 164 -56.60 7.31 15.47
N LEU A 165 -56.25 6.03 15.62
CA LEU A 165 -55.14 5.63 16.50
C LEU A 165 -53.81 6.21 16.04
N ASN A 166 -53.66 6.55 14.75
CA ASN A 166 -52.47 7.23 14.25
C ASN A 166 -52.37 8.68 14.69
N ASP A 167 -53.41 9.28 15.26
CA ASP A 167 -53.37 10.63 15.83
C ASP A 167 -52.90 10.60 17.30
N TYR A 168 -52.71 9.40 17.87
CA TYR A 168 -52.40 9.20 19.28
C TYR A 168 -50.99 8.64 19.47
N LEU A 169 -50.29 9.19 20.46
CA LEU A 169 -49.04 8.64 20.96
C LEU A 169 -49.31 7.82 22.23
N ILE A 170 -49.05 6.52 22.16
CA ILE A 170 -49.27 5.60 23.29
C ILE A 170 -47.93 5.03 23.73
N VAL A 171 -47.53 5.32 24.97
CA VAL A 171 -46.31 4.80 25.59
C VAL A 171 -46.67 4.29 26.98
N GLU A 172 -46.31 3.03 27.27
CA GLU A 172 -46.68 2.35 28.51
C GLU A 172 -48.20 2.38 28.74
N ASN A 173 -48.68 2.98 29.83
CA ASN A 173 -50.10 3.14 30.17
C ASN A 173 -50.66 4.53 29.78
N VAL A 174 -49.84 5.39 29.17
CA VAL A 174 -50.16 6.79 28.87
C VAL A 174 -50.54 6.96 27.39
N ILE A 175 -51.61 7.71 27.13
CA ILE A 175 -52.03 8.16 25.80
C ILE A 175 -51.99 9.69 25.72
N LEU A 176 -51.40 10.22 24.66
CA LEU A 176 -51.37 11.63 24.31
C LEU A 176 -52.06 11.84 22.96
N ASP A 177 -53.00 12.77 22.91
CA ASP A 177 -53.63 13.21 21.66
C ASP A 177 -52.73 14.24 20.97
N LEU A 178 -52.18 13.90 19.80
CA LEU A 178 -51.23 14.79 19.11
C LEU A 178 -51.92 16.01 18.51
N GLN A 179 -53.25 16.00 18.36
CA GLN A 179 -54.02 17.17 17.94
C GLN A 179 -53.87 18.32 18.94
N ASP A 180 -53.66 18.03 20.23
CA ASP A 180 -53.46 19.04 21.27
C ASP A 180 -52.17 19.87 21.04
N ILE A 181 -51.21 19.33 20.29
CA ILE A 181 -49.89 19.96 20.07
C ILE A 181 -49.65 20.36 18.61
N ALA A 182 -50.51 19.95 17.67
CA ALA A 182 -50.30 20.10 16.22
C ALA A 182 -50.14 21.56 15.75
N ASN A 183 -50.63 22.52 16.52
CA ASN A 183 -50.67 23.95 16.17
C ASN A 183 -49.76 24.84 17.02
N LEU A 184 -48.89 24.26 17.86
CA LEU A 184 -48.06 25.06 18.76
C LEU A 184 -46.94 25.82 18.01
N PRO A 185 -46.55 27.02 18.47
CA PRO A 185 -45.36 27.70 17.99
C PRO A 185 -44.07 26.94 18.26
N LEU A 186 -43.03 27.15 17.43
CA LEU A 186 -41.70 26.54 17.59
C LEU A 186 -41.11 26.70 19.00
N ARG A 187 -41.22 27.89 19.60
CA ARG A 187 -40.75 28.14 20.98
C ARG A 187 -41.49 27.31 22.01
N THR A 188 -42.80 27.17 21.85
CA THR A 188 -43.65 26.37 22.73
C THR A 188 -43.31 24.89 22.59
N HIS A 189 -43.05 24.41 21.36
CA HIS A 189 -42.55 23.06 21.14
C HIS A 189 -41.17 22.82 21.78
N SER A 190 -40.23 23.78 21.70
CA SER A 190 -38.93 23.66 22.38
C SER A 190 -39.09 23.53 23.90
N LYS A 191 -39.98 24.34 24.50
CA LYS A 191 -40.32 24.21 25.94
C LYS A 191 -41.01 22.89 26.27
N LEU A 192 -41.98 22.46 25.45
CA LEU A 192 -42.69 21.20 25.60
C LEU A 192 -41.72 20.02 25.54
N GLN A 193 -40.82 20.01 24.56
CA GLN A 193 -39.77 19.00 24.42
C GLN A 193 -38.94 18.87 25.70
N ASN A 194 -38.49 20.00 26.25
CA ASN A 194 -37.69 20.00 27.48
C ASN A 194 -38.48 19.48 28.68
N LYS A 195 -39.78 19.78 28.78
CA LYS A 195 -40.65 19.25 29.84
C LYS A 195 -40.89 17.74 29.67
N LEU A 196 -41.19 17.29 28.45
CA LEU A 196 -41.39 15.87 28.15
C LEU A 196 -40.11 15.06 28.42
N LYS A 197 -38.93 15.56 27.99
CA LYS A 197 -37.62 14.92 28.26
C LYS A 197 -37.36 14.73 29.76
N ARG A 198 -37.85 15.64 30.62
CA ARG A 198 -37.73 15.52 32.09
C ARG A 198 -38.79 14.61 32.71
N LEU A 199 -40.00 14.63 32.17
CA LEU A 199 -41.13 13.83 32.67
C LEU A 199 -40.97 12.35 32.32
N ASN A 200 -40.78 12.06 31.03
CA ASN A 200 -40.63 10.72 30.49
C ASN A 200 -39.78 10.78 29.20
N PRO A 201 -38.47 10.47 29.28
CA PRO A 201 -37.57 10.48 28.12
C PRO A 201 -38.03 9.56 26.99
N ALA A 202 -38.66 8.42 27.30
CA ALA A 202 -39.15 7.48 26.30
C ALA A 202 -40.33 8.09 25.53
N LEU A 203 -41.28 8.73 26.21
CA LEU A 203 -42.39 9.45 25.58
C LEU A 203 -41.89 10.57 24.67
N ALA A 204 -40.91 11.35 25.14
CA ALA A 204 -40.31 12.43 24.36
C ALA A 204 -39.65 11.89 23.08
N LYS A 205 -38.90 10.79 23.17
CA LYS A 205 -38.27 10.16 22.01
C LYS A 205 -39.32 9.66 21.02
N THR A 206 -40.29 8.88 21.47
CA THR A 206 -41.33 8.30 20.60
C THR A 206 -42.19 9.36 19.93
N LEU A 207 -42.37 10.54 20.55
CA LEU A 207 -43.08 11.66 19.95
C LEU A 207 -42.39 12.16 18.66
N TYR A 208 -41.09 12.39 18.71
CA TYR A 208 -40.35 12.94 17.58
C TYR A 208 -39.96 11.89 16.53
N ASP A 209 -40.02 10.60 16.90
CA ASP A 209 -39.92 9.47 15.97
C ASP A 209 -41.27 9.13 15.27
N HIS A 210 -42.36 9.85 15.57
CA HIS A 210 -43.72 9.47 15.15
C HIS A 210 -44.01 9.68 13.65
N ASN A 211 -43.52 10.76 13.04
CA ASN A 211 -43.67 11.08 11.62
C ASN A 211 -42.64 12.11 11.11
N THR A 212 -42.59 12.36 9.79
CA THR A 212 -41.65 13.32 9.18
C THR A 212 -41.78 14.73 9.73
N ASP A 213 -43.00 15.23 9.91
CA ASP A 213 -43.24 16.61 10.36
C ASP A 213 -42.74 16.85 11.78
N LEU A 214 -42.96 15.88 12.68
CA LEU A 214 -42.47 15.91 14.06
C LEU A 214 -40.95 15.68 14.12
N ALA A 215 -40.39 14.81 13.29
CA ALA A 215 -38.94 14.65 13.18
C ALA A 215 -38.25 15.92 12.62
N SER A 216 -38.86 16.55 11.60
CA SER A 216 -38.41 17.84 11.08
C SER A 216 -38.52 18.92 12.13
N LEU A 217 -39.57 18.90 12.94
CA LEU A 217 -39.71 19.80 14.08
C LEU A 217 -38.61 19.57 15.12
N ASP A 218 -38.21 18.33 15.42
CA ASP A 218 -37.10 18.06 16.35
C ASP A 218 -35.76 18.59 15.84
N ALA A 219 -35.49 18.39 14.55
CA ALA A 219 -34.32 18.98 13.88
C ALA A 219 -34.37 20.51 13.92
N ASP A 220 -35.52 21.11 13.62
CA ASP A 220 -35.71 22.56 13.66
C ASP A 220 -35.62 23.11 15.09
N ILE A 221 -36.12 22.40 16.11
CA ILE A 221 -35.93 22.74 17.53
C ILE A 221 -34.46 22.68 17.89
N SER A 222 -33.73 21.68 17.41
CA SER A 222 -32.28 21.54 17.63
C SER A 222 -31.51 22.70 17.00
N LEU A 223 -31.81 23.04 15.74
CA LEU A 223 -31.28 24.23 15.05
C LEU A 223 -31.63 25.53 15.81
N PHE A 224 -32.88 25.67 16.24
CA PHE A 224 -33.37 26.81 17.03
C PHE A 224 -32.63 26.94 18.38
N ASN A 225 -32.31 25.81 19.01
CA ASN A 225 -31.54 25.74 20.25
C ASN A 225 -30.00 25.83 20.02
N SER A 226 -29.54 26.07 18.79
CA SER A 226 -28.11 26.12 18.38
C SER A 226 -27.36 24.78 18.42
N ALA A 227 -27.98 23.70 17.95
CA ALA A 227 -27.42 22.36 17.81
C ALA A 227 -27.55 21.81 16.36
N GLY A 228 -26.90 22.44 15.38
CA GLY A 228 -26.82 21.93 13.99
C GLY A 228 -25.74 20.86 13.78
N ILE A 229 -25.82 20.11 12.67
CA ILE A 229 -24.79 19.13 12.27
C ILE A 229 -23.46 19.80 11.98
N THR A 230 -22.37 19.12 12.32
CA THR A 230 -21.02 19.64 12.22
C THR A 230 -20.49 19.60 10.78
N PRO A 231 -19.49 20.43 10.41
CA PRO A 231 -18.88 20.36 9.08
C PRO A 231 -18.33 18.97 8.74
N LYS A 232 -17.83 18.23 9.74
CA LYS A 232 -17.43 16.82 9.58
C LYS A 232 -18.58 15.96 9.05
N GLU A 233 -19.72 15.97 9.74
CA GLU A 233 -20.88 15.16 9.39
C GLU A 233 -21.44 15.52 8.01
N ALA A 234 -21.42 16.80 7.64
CA ALA A 234 -21.85 17.23 6.31
C ALA A 234 -20.94 16.69 5.19
N ILE A 235 -19.61 16.68 5.39
CA ILE A 235 -18.65 16.11 4.44
C ILE A 235 -18.80 14.58 4.35
N GLU A 236 -19.04 13.89 5.48
CA GLU A 236 -19.29 12.44 5.49
C GLU A 236 -20.53 12.04 4.68
N GLN A 237 -21.62 12.81 4.78
CA GLN A 237 -22.83 12.59 3.97
C GLN A 237 -22.59 12.84 2.48
N LEU A 238 -21.75 13.82 2.13
CA LEU A 238 -21.37 14.08 0.75
C LEU A 238 -20.58 12.91 0.15
N ILE A 239 -19.58 12.41 0.87
CA ILE A 239 -18.77 11.24 0.46
C ILE A 239 -19.67 10.04 0.15
N GLN A 240 -20.65 9.77 1.02
CA GLN A 240 -21.58 8.67 0.84
C GLN A 240 -22.41 8.82 -0.44
N GLY A 241 -22.95 10.01 -0.68
CA GLY A 241 -23.75 10.28 -1.88
C GLY A 241 -22.95 10.16 -3.18
N LEU A 242 -21.67 10.57 -3.17
CA LEU A 242 -20.77 10.43 -4.32
C LEU A 242 -20.50 8.94 -4.65
N TRP A 243 -20.26 8.10 -3.63
CA TRP A 243 -20.06 6.67 -3.84
C TRP A 243 -21.31 5.95 -4.35
N LEU A 244 -22.50 6.33 -3.87
CA LEU A 244 -23.76 5.74 -4.35
C LEU A 244 -24.02 6.02 -5.83
N GLY A 245 -23.47 7.11 -6.38
CA GLY A 245 -23.56 7.43 -7.80
C GLY A 245 -22.35 6.99 -8.63
N SER A 246 -21.49 6.12 -8.10
CA SER A 246 -20.30 5.61 -8.79
C SER A 246 -20.62 4.52 -9.81
N THR A 247 -19.70 4.33 -10.76
CA THR A 247 -19.71 3.25 -11.76
C THR A 247 -19.84 1.88 -11.13
N LYS A 248 -19.25 1.68 -9.94
CA LYS A 248 -19.22 0.41 -9.20
C LYS A 248 -20.61 -0.09 -8.74
N PHE A 249 -21.61 0.80 -8.62
CA PHE A 249 -22.95 0.46 -8.13
C PHE A 249 -24.08 0.67 -9.14
N THR A 250 -23.80 1.39 -10.23
CA THR A 250 -24.85 1.90 -11.12
C THR A 250 -24.63 1.50 -12.58
N ASP A 251 -23.51 0.81 -12.88
CA ASP A 251 -23.02 0.49 -14.23
C ASP A 251 -22.97 1.72 -15.17
N SER A 252 -22.95 2.93 -14.61
CA SER A 252 -23.07 4.20 -15.33
C SER A 252 -21.79 5.02 -15.21
N ASP A 253 -21.23 5.44 -16.35
CA ASP A 253 -20.06 6.34 -16.43
C ASP A 253 -20.40 7.80 -16.09
N ILE A 254 -21.66 8.10 -15.75
CA ILE A 254 -22.15 9.45 -15.42
C ILE A 254 -22.72 9.45 -14.00
N ALA A 255 -22.43 10.53 -13.26
CA ALA A 255 -22.96 10.75 -11.92
C ALA A 255 -24.48 10.63 -11.88
N THR A 256 -24.99 9.81 -10.95
CA THR A 256 -26.43 9.60 -10.80
C THR A 256 -27.13 10.77 -10.12
N LYS A 257 -28.47 10.72 -10.13
CA LYS A 257 -29.32 11.72 -9.48
C LYS A 257 -29.01 11.83 -7.99
N GLU A 258 -28.71 10.72 -7.33
CA GLU A 258 -28.40 10.62 -5.90
C GLU A 258 -27.08 11.34 -5.56
N ALA A 259 -26.04 11.17 -6.37
CA ALA A 259 -24.78 11.90 -6.21
C ALA A 259 -24.96 13.42 -6.41
N THR A 260 -25.76 13.80 -7.42
CA THR A 260 -26.07 15.21 -7.72
C THR A 260 -26.86 15.87 -6.57
N GLU A 261 -27.80 15.15 -5.96
CA GLU A 261 -28.57 15.61 -4.80
C GLU A 261 -27.69 15.76 -3.54
N ALA A 262 -26.74 14.85 -3.33
CA ALA A 262 -25.80 14.93 -2.20
C ALA A 262 -24.87 16.14 -2.31
N VAL A 263 -24.31 16.40 -3.50
CA VAL A 263 -23.50 17.60 -3.78
C VAL A 263 -24.30 18.87 -3.52
N SER A 264 -25.53 18.94 -4.03
CA SER A 264 -26.41 20.10 -3.85
C SER A 264 -26.71 20.37 -2.36
N ARG A 265 -26.99 19.31 -1.60
CA ARG A 265 -27.26 19.39 -0.16
C ARG A 265 -26.06 19.92 0.62
N PHE A 266 -24.85 19.45 0.30
CA PHE A 266 -23.65 19.91 0.97
C PHE A 266 -23.35 21.38 0.70
N PHE A 267 -23.43 21.85 -0.55
CA PHE A 267 -23.16 23.26 -0.86
C PHE A 267 -24.18 24.21 -0.21
N ASN A 268 -25.46 23.81 -0.16
CA ASN A 268 -26.48 24.57 0.58
C ASN A 268 -26.15 24.68 2.08
N TYR A 269 -25.62 23.62 2.69
CA TYR A 269 -25.15 23.65 4.07
C TYR A 269 -23.91 24.56 4.23
N PHE A 270 -22.91 24.40 3.36
CA PHE A 270 -21.65 25.13 3.43
C PHE A 270 -21.84 26.65 3.27
N GLU A 271 -22.72 27.06 2.35
CA GLU A 271 -23.06 28.47 2.12
C GLU A 271 -23.83 29.11 3.28
N ALA A 272 -24.49 28.32 4.12
CA ALA A 272 -25.22 28.80 5.30
C ALA A 272 -24.32 29.05 6.53
N LEU A 273 -23.05 28.63 6.50
CA LEU A 273 -22.08 28.91 7.57
C LEU A 273 -21.67 30.40 7.53
N SER A 274 -21.23 30.95 8.66
CA SER A 274 -20.65 32.31 8.66
C SER A 274 -19.43 32.37 7.74
N GLN A 275 -19.21 33.52 7.09
CA GLN A 275 -18.10 33.71 6.16
C GLN A 275 -16.73 33.37 6.76
N GLU A 276 -16.50 33.71 8.03
CA GLU A 276 -15.29 33.37 8.79
C GLU A 276 -15.04 31.85 8.83
N ILE A 277 -16.05 31.06 9.23
CA ILE A 277 -15.98 29.59 9.25
C ILE A 277 -15.78 29.02 7.84
N GLN A 278 -16.43 29.58 6.81
CA GLN A 278 -16.26 29.09 5.42
C GLN A 278 -14.81 29.26 4.93
N GLU A 279 -14.21 30.42 5.18
CA GLU A 279 -12.83 30.72 4.79
C GLU A 279 -11.84 29.84 5.56
N GLU A 280 -12.03 29.68 6.87
CA GLU A 280 -11.19 28.81 7.70
C GLU A 280 -11.29 27.34 7.29
N LEU A 281 -12.49 26.83 7.01
CA LEU A 281 -12.69 25.45 6.53
C LEU A 281 -12.05 25.24 5.17
N LYS A 282 -12.21 26.17 4.22
CA LYS A 282 -11.59 26.08 2.88
C LYS A 282 -10.06 26.07 2.95
N ALA A 283 -9.47 26.75 3.93
CA ALA A 283 -8.03 26.84 4.11
C ALA A 283 -7.40 25.58 4.71
N LEU A 284 -8.20 24.65 5.27
CA LEU A 284 -7.69 23.42 5.85
C LEU A 284 -7.01 22.56 4.78
N LYS A 285 -5.78 22.14 5.09
CA LYS A 285 -4.95 21.29 4.21
C LYS A 285 -5.07 19.83 4.59
N TYR A 286 -4.94 18.94 3.61
CA TYR A 286 -4.74 17.51 3.88
C TYR A 286 -3.42 16.97 3.35
N ASP A 287 -2.80 17.66 2.38
CA ASP A 287 -1.41 17.43 1.98
C ASP A 287 -0.69 18.77 1.72
N ALA A 288 0.52 18.71 1.16
CA ALA A 288 1.33 19.90 0.90
C ALA A 288 0.67 20.90 -0.07
N ASP A 289 -0.09 20.38 -1.05
CA ASP A 289 -0.51 21.10 -2.25
C ASP A 289 -2.03 21.31 -2.32
N HIS A 290 -2.81 20.59 -1.51
CA HIS A 290 -4.26 20.54 -1.64
C HIS A 290 -4.99 20.91 -0.32
N THR A 291 -6.06 21.70 -0.49
CA THR A 291 -6.94 22.19 0.57
C THR A 291 -8.37 21.69 0.38
N LEU A 292 -9.24 21.83 1.39
CA LEU A 292 -10.67 21.60 1.20
C LEU A 292 -11.23 22.47 0.06
N GLY A 293 -10.79 23.73 -0.03
CA GLY A 293 -11.17 24.62 -1.13
C GLY A 293 -10.83 24.04 -2.50
N TYR A 294 -9.62 23.46 -2.66
CA TYR A 294 -9.24 22.78 -3.90
C TYR A 294 -10.17 21.60 -4.23
N ILE A 295 -10.51 20.76 -3.24
CA ILE A 295 -11.40 19.62 -3.48
C ILE A 295 -12.79 20.11 -3.92
N LEU A 296 -13.37 21.08 -3.19
CA LEU A 296 -14.71 21.59 -3.48
C LEU A 296 -14.79 22.30 -4.83
N ASP A 297 -13.82 23.17 -5.11
CA ASP A 297 -13.89 24.05 -6.29
C ASP A 297 -13.30 23.40 -7.55
N THR A 298 -12.36 22.46 -7.43
CA THR A 298 -11.75 21.75 -8.58
C THR A 298 -12.38 20.39 -8.80
N LYS A 299 -12.36 19.49 -7.81
CA LYS A 299 -12.82 18.10 -8.00
C LYS A 299 -14.33 17.98 -8.13
N ILE A 300 -15.08 18.69 -7.28
CA ILE A 300 -16.54 18.56 -7.24
C ILE A 300 -17.24 19.50 -8.22
N LYS A 301 -16.97 20.81 -8.17
CA LYS A 301 -17.68 21.79 -9.02
C LYS A 301 -17.37 21.66 -10.52
N GLN A 302 -16.17 21.20 -10.89
CA GLN A 302 -15.83 21.02 -12.31
C GLN A 302 -16.34 19.68 -12.87
N GLY A 303 -17.00 18.86 -12.03
CA GLY A 303 -17.61 17.60 -12.44
C GLY A 303 -16.60 16.51 -12.75
N GLU A 304 -15.53 16.40 -11.97
CA GLU A 304 -14.60 15.27 -12.09
C GLU A 304 -15.24 13.97 -11.55
N CYS A 305 -14.52 12.85 -11.66
CA CYS A 305 -14.95 11.53 -11.22
C CYS A 305 -15.46 11.54 -9.76
N VAL A 306 -16.66 11.00 -9.54
CA VAL A 306 -17.32 11.00 -8.22
C VAL A 306 -16.56 10.13 -7.22
N GLU A 307 -15.97 9.03 -7.69
CA GLU A 307 -15.11 8.13 -6.93
C GLU A 307 -13.83 8.83 -6.48
N GLU A 308 -13.16 9.53 -7.41
CA GLU A 308 -11.93 10.27 -7.11
C GLU A 308 -12.20 11.39 -6.09
N SER A 309 -13.29 12.13 -6.29
CA SER A 309 -13.74 13.19 -5.37
C SER A 309 -14.03 12.68 -3.96
N ALA A 310 -14.66 11.51 -3.85
CA ALA A 310 -14.94 10.88 -2.56
C ALA A 310 -13.66 10.45 -1.83
N VAL A 311 -12.67 9.90 -2.55
CA VAL A 311 -11.36 9.52 -1.99
C VAL A 311 -10.62 10.74 -1.43
N TYR A 312 -10.59 11.86 -2.16
CA TYR A 312 -9.96 13.08 -1.66
C TYR A 312 -10.62 13.63 -0.39
N LEU A 313 -11.96 13.65 -0.34
CA LEU A 313 -12.68 14.10 0.85
C LEU A 313 -12.44 13.19 2.06
N GLN A 314 -12.31 11.87 1.86
CA GLN A 314 -11.96 10.94 2.94
C GLN A 314 -10.55 11.20 3.48
N ALA A 315 -9.56 11.36 2.59
CA ALA A 315 -8.20 11.71 2.99
C ALA A 315 -8.17 13.03 3.78
N PHE A 316 -8.95 14.01 3.33
CA PHE A 316 -9.12 15.28 4.02
C PHE A 316 -9.65 15.14 5.45
N LEU A 317 -10.73 14.38 5.65
CA LEU A 317 -11.29 14.14 6.98
C LEU A 317 -10.33 13.39 7.89
N ARG A 318 -9.60 12.39 7.38
CA ARG A 318 -8.61 11.63 8.16
C ARG A 318 -7.52 12.54 8.73
N VAL A 319 -6.99 13.47 7.94
CA VAL A 319 -5.93 14.39 8.38
C VAL A 319 -6.45 15.43 9.38
N ASN A 320 -7.69 15.88 9.21
CA ASN A 320 -8.24 17.00 9.98
C ASN A 320 -9.16 16.59 11.13
N ASP A 321 -9.31 15.31 11.45
CA ASP A 321 -10.29 14.81 12.43
C ASP A 321 -10.23 15.48 13.81
N LYS A 322 -9.04 15.90 14.27
CA LYS A 322 -8.87 16.59 15.56
C LYS A 322 -9.10 18.11 15.49
N ASN A 323 -9.35 18.66 14.31
CA ASN A 323 -9.54 20.09 14.12
C ASN A 323 -10.88 20.52 14.69
N LYS A 324 -10.86 21.43 15.66
CA LYS A 324 -12.06 21.91 16.36
C LYS A 324 -13.11 22.48 15.40
N LEU A 325 -12.69 23.12 14.30
CA LEU A 325 -13.59 23.72 13.32
C LEU A 325 -14.54 22.70 12.67
N LEU A 326 -14.08 21.46 12.50
CA LEU A 326 -14.91 20.38 11.96
C LEU A 326 -15.99 19.91 12.93
N HIS A 327 -15.93 20.32 14.20
CA HIS A 327 -16.84 19.92 15.28
C HIS A 327 -17.65 21.09 15.86
N VAL A 328 -17.50 22.32 15.35
CA VAL A 328 -18.26 23.47 15.83
C VAL A 328 -19.70 23.41 15.29
N SER A 329 -20.69 23.45 16.17
CA SER A 329 -22.09 23.63 15.78
C SER A 329 -22.36 25.10 15.42
N PRO A 330 -22.91 25.41 14.24
CA PRO A 330 -23.15 26.79 13.81
C PRO A 330 -24.29 27.46 14.60
N LYS A 331 -24.15 28.76 14.90
CA LYS A 331 -25.22 29.62 15.42
C LYS A 331 -25.99 30.25 14.25
N MET A 332 -27.30 30.02 14.17
CA MET A 332 -28.14 30.62 13.13
C MET A 332 -28.23 32.14 13.25
N SER A 333 -28.29 32.83 12.11
CA SER A 333 -28.51 34.29 12.05
C SER A 333 -29.92 34.67 12.52
N GLU A 334 -30.12 35.94 12.90
CA GLU A 334 -31.42 36.45 13.32
C GLU A 334 -32.48 36.40 12.20
N GLU A 335 -32.07 36.51 10.94
CA GLU A 335 -32.95 36.35 9.79
C GLU A 335 -33.41 34.90 9.59
N GLU A 336 -32.51 33.93 9.73
CA GLU A 336 -32.82 32.50 9.64
C GLU A 336 -33.70 32.06 10.80
N LEU A 337 -33.43 32.54 12.01
CA LEU A 337 -34.26 32.28 13.18
C LEU A 337 -35.69 32.81 12.99
N ASN A 338 -35.83 33.99 12.38
CA ASN A 338 -37.13 34.54 12.00
C ASN A 338 -37.82 33.76 10.86
N ARG A 339 -37.08 33.20 9.91
CA ARG A 339 -37.64 32.32 8.86
C ARG A 339 -38.12 30.99 9.46
N LEU A 340 -37.35 30.41 10.36
CA LEU A 340 -37.68 29.17 11.05
C LEU A 340 -38.91 29.34 11.96
N GLU A 341 -38.97 30.42 12.75
CA GLU A 341 -40.16 30.75 13.56
C GLU A 341 -41.42 30.92 12.70
N LYS A 342 -41.31 31.46 11.48
CA LYS A 342 -42.46 31.64 10.58
C LYS A 342 -43.04 30.31 10.08
N LYS A 343 -42.24 29.25 9.94
CA LYS A 343 -42.68 27.91 9.53
C LYS A 343 -43.73 27.35 10.49
N TYR A 344 -43.60 27.66 11.78
CA TYR A 344 -44.47 27.16 12.85
C TYR A 344 -45.35 28.26 13.47
N ASN A 345 -45.84 29.21 12.68
CA ASN A 345 -46.75 30.24 13.21
C ASN A 345 -48.08 29.62 13.64
N PHE A 346 -48.47 29.85 14.90
CA PHE A 346 -49.76 29.42 15.45
C PHE A 346 -50.91 29.67 14.47
N LYS A 347 -51.74 28.64 14.27
CA LYS A 347 -52.98 28.72 13.51
C LYS A 347 -54.15 28.37 14.44
N PRO A 348 -55.26 29.13 14.39
CA PRO A 348 -56.46 28.79 15.14
C PRO A 348 -57.05 27.46 14.65
N SER A 349 -57.78 26.77 15.52
CA SER A 349 -58.30 25.41 15.32
C SER A 349 -59.24 25.23 14.11
N SER A 350 -59.68 26.33 13.49
CA SER A 350 -60.47 26.34 12.24
C SER A 350 -59.64 26.24 10.96
N SER A 351 -58.31 26.27 11.06
CA SER A 351 -57.37 26.18 9.93
C SER A 351 -56.72 24.80 9.83
N ARG A 352 -56.16 24.45 8.66
CA ARG A 352 -55.35 23.22 8.52
C ARG A 352 -54.21 23.24 9.55
N PRO A 353 -53.98 22.12 10.28
CA PRO A 353 -52.92 22.01 11.27
C PRO A 353 -51.56 22.42 10.71
N ILE A 354 -50.68 22.95 11.57
CA ILE A 354 -49.30 23.29 11.19
C ILE A 354 -48.50 22.02 10.91
N LEU A 355 -48.66 21.03 11.79
CA LEU A 355 -48.00 19.74 11.71
C LEU A 355 -48.99 18.68 11.25
N ASN A 356 -48.58 17.83 10.32
CA ASN A 356 -49.19 16.52 10.17
C ASN A 356 -48.87 15.71 11.42
N VAL A 357 -49.90 15.23 12.11
CA VAL A 357 -49.75 14.40 13.32
C VAL A 357 -50.11 12.95 13.07
N GLN A 358 -50.51 12.57 11.86
CA GLN A 358 -50.74 11.17 11.54
C GLN A 358 -49.43 10.41 11.59
N LYS A 359 -49.48 9.23 12.19
CA LYS A 359 -48.36 8.30 12.22
C LYS A 359 -47.94 7.94 10.80
N GLU A 360 -46.65 8.10 10.53
CA GLU A 360 -46.05 7.72 9.25
C GLU A 360 -45.18 6.49 9.42
N ASP A 361 -44.94 5.80 8.31
CA ASP A 361 -44.14 4.59 8.28
C ASP A 361 -42.63 4.86 8.30
N LEU A 362 -42.16 5.61 9.30
CA LEU A 362 -40.79 6.09 9.36
C LEU A 362 -40.11 5.57 10.61
N LYS A 363 -39.03 4.78 10.43
CA LYS A 363 -38.15 4.30 11.51
C LYS A 363 -38.88 3.64 12.69
N ILE A 364 -39.96 2.90 12.41
CA ILE A 364 -40.72 2.15 13.42
C ILE A 364 -39.79 1.16 14.14
N PRO A 365 -39.76 1.08 15.49
CA PRO A 365 -38.98 0.06 16.18
C PRO A 365 -39.46 -1.33 15.73
N LEU A 366 -38.59 -2.04 14.99
CA LEU A 366 -38.91 -3.35 14.43
C LEU A 366 -38.77 -4.42 15.53
N PRO A 367 -39.77 -5.31 15.74
CA PRO A 367 -39.71 -6.34 16.77
C PRO A 367 -38.53 -7.30 16.55
N PRO A 368 -37.57 -7.40 17.49
CA PRO A 368 -36.31 -8.12 17.29
C PRO A 368 -36.43 -9.58 16.86
N GLN A 369 -37.38 -10.33 17.42
CA GLN A 369 -37.52 -11.76 17.09
C GLN A 369 -38.10 -11.97 15.68
N LEU A 370 -39.01 -11.10 15.23
CA LEU A 370 -39.50 -11.15 13.86
C LEU A 370 -38.40 -10.83 12.86
N ILE A 371 -37.55 -9.86 13.20
CA ILE A 371 -36.41 -9.48 12.37
C ILE A 371 -35.39 -10.61 12.28
N LYS A 372 -35.04 -11.23 13.40
CA LYS A 372 -34.19 -12.42 13.41
C LYS A 372 -34.72 -13.51 12.47
N GLN A 373 -36.02 -13.83 12.57
CA GLN A 373 -36.65 -14.84 11.72
C GLN A 373 -36.70 -14.44 10.24
N ALA A 374 -36.84 -13.15 9.93
CA ALA A 374 -36.78 -12.64 8.56
C ALA A 374 -35.35 -12.73 7.98
N LEU A 375 -34.34 -12.40 8.78
CA LEU A 375 -32.92 -12.48 8.40
C LEU A 375 -32.43 -13.91 8.25
N GLU A 376 -32.87 -14.85 9.09
CA GLU A 376 -32.54 -16.28 9.00
C GLU A 376 -33.01 -16.94 7.69
N ARG A 377 -34.03 -16.35 7.03
CA ARG A 377 -34.54 -16.80 5.73
C ARG A 377 -33.73 -16.25 4.54
N MET A 378 -32.76 -15.36 4.78
CA MET A 378 -31.93 -14.76 3.73
C MET A 378 -30.68 -15.57 3.42
N THR A 379 -30.27 -15.56 2.16
CA THR A 379 -28.91 -15.84 1.72
C THR A 379 -28.34 -14.58 1.07
N LEU A 380 -27.15 -14.13 1.51
CA LEU A 380 -26.59 -12.85 1.07
C LEU A 380 -25.35 -13.07 0.19
N THR A 381 -25.36 -12.46 -1.00
CA THR A 381 -24.14 -12.28 -1.80
C THR A 381 -23.33 -11.10 -1.23
N PRO A 382 -22.03 -10.98 -1.58
CA PRO A 382 -21.20 -9.87 -1.11
C PRO A 382 -21.77 -8.48 -1.44
N GLU A 383 -22.33 -8.29 -2.63
CA GLU A 383 -22.90 -7.01 -3.07
C GLU A 383 -24.15 -6.65 -2.25
N ASN A 384 -24.99 -7.64 -1.97
CA ASN A 384 -26.19 -7.47 -1.15
C ASN A 384 -25.84 -7.16 0.32
N LEU A 385 -24.72 -7.68 0.84
CA LEU A 385 -24.25 -7.39 2.19
C LEU A 385 -23.85 -5.91 2.34
N ILE A 386 -23.11 -5.36 1.39
CA ILE A 386 -22.71 -3.94 1.40
C ILE A 386 -23.94 -3.04 1.30
N ALA A 387 -24.83 -3.32 0.34
CA ALA A 387 -26.07 -2.58 0.18
C ALA A 387 -26.95 -2.62 1.44
N LEU A 388 -27.01 -3.78 2.10
CA LEU A 388 -27.76 -3.94 3.34
C LEU A 388 -27.16 -3.09 4.46
N ILE A 389 -25.84 -3.10 4.67
CA ILE A 389 -25.20 -2.27 5.70
C ILE A 389 -25.47 -0.78 5.42
N ILE A 390 -25.32 -0.32 4.18
CA ILE A 390 -25.56 1.09 3.81
C ILE A 390 -27.00 1.52 4.13
N ASN A 391 -27.98 0.67 3.83
CA ASN A 391 -29.40 0.98 3.96
C ASN A 391 -29.98 0.74 5.35
N PHE A 392 -29.18 0.21 6.28
CA PHE A 392 -29.61 -0.14 7.62
C PHE A 392 -29.04 0.80 8.69
N PRO A 393 -29.84 1.18 9.72
CA PRO A 393 -29.31 1.95 10.84
C PRO A 393 -28.29 1.13 11.65
N PRO A 394 -27.17 1.74 12.11
CA PRO A 394 -26.13 1.07 12.89
C PRO A 394 -26.63 0.31 14.14
N SER A 395 -27.73 0.77 14.73
CA SER A 395 -28.35 0.13 15.91
C SER A 395 -28.82 -1.31 15.65
N PHE A 396 -29.03 -1.71 14.40
CA PHE A 396 -29.47 -3.05 14.03
C PHE A 396 -28.32 -4.01 13.69
N TYR A 397 -27.09 -3.51 13.57
CA TYR A 397 -25.97 -4.34 13.10
C TYR A 397 -25.65 -5.49 14.04
N GLU A 398 -25.74 -5.29 15.36
CA GLU A 398 -25.53 -6.37 16.32
C GLU A 398 -26.47 -7.57 16.06
N MET A 399 -27.76 -7.29 15.87
CA MET A 399 -28.78 -8.31 15.59
C MET A 399 -28.63 -8.93 14.20
N LEU A 400 -28.24 -8.11 13.23
CA LEU A 400 -27.93 -8.55 11.87
C LEU A 400 -26.81 -9.60 11.91
N TRP A 401 -25.66 -9.25 12.47
CA TRP A 401 -24.48 -10.12 12.51
C TRP A 401 -24.66 -11.36 13.37
N GLN A 402 -25.53 -11.30 14.39
CA GLN A 402 -25.93 -12.47 15.17
C GLN A 402 -26.71 -13.51 14.34
N SER A 403 -27.49 -13.08 13.34
CA SER A 403 -28.49 -13.93 12.66
C SER A 403 -28.14 -14.25 11.21
N ILE A 404 -27.34 -13.40 10.56
CA ILE A 404 -27.01 -13.48 9.14
C ILE A 404 -26.36 -14.80 8.74
N VAL A 405 -26.78 -15.41 7.62
CA VAL A 405 -26.11 -16.58 7.04
C VAL A 405 -25.35 -16.14 5.80
N LEU A 406 -24.03 -16.31 5.83
CA LEU A 406 -23.15 -16.00 4.71
C LEU A 406 -22.83 -17.31 3.96
N PRO A 407 -23.17 -17.44 2.67
CA PRO A 407 -22.89 -18.64 1.88
C PRO A 407 -21.38 -18.82 1.62
N ASP A 408 -20.63 -17.74 1.48
CA ASP A 408 -19.16 -17.75 1.40
C ASP A 408 -18.58 -16.70 2.35
N PRO A 409 -18.53 -16.98 3.67
CA PRO A 409 -18.12 -16.02 4.68
C PRO A 409 -16.72 -15.42 4.40
N GLN A 410 -15.84 -16.18 3.75
CA GLN A 410 -14.48 -15.71 3.45
C GLN A 410 -14.51 -14.62 2.38
N ASN A 411 -15.19 -14.84 1.25
CA ASN A 411 -15.30 -13.81 0.21
C ASN A 411 -16.19 -12.64 0.65
N ASN A 412 -17.32 -12.93 1.30
CA ASN A 412 -18.26 -11.91 1.80
C ASN A 412 -17.57 -10.90 2.73
N LEU A 413 -16.73 -11.37 3.67
CA LEU A 413 -16.04 -10.50 4.61
C LEU A 413 -14.83 -9.80 4.00
N ALA A 414 -14.10 -10.44 3.07
CA ALA A 414 -13.00 -9.79 2.37
C ALA A 414 -13.49 -8.58 1.53
N GLU A 415 -14.58 -8.75 0.80
CA GLU A 415 -15.20 -7.64 0.05
C GLU A 415 -15.73 -6.54 0.98
N LEU A 416 -16.30 -6.92 2.13
CA LEU A 416 -16.73 -5.94 3.13
C LEU A 416 -15.54 -5.15 3.69
N ALA A 417 -14.41 -5.79 3.99
CA ALA A 417 -13.21 -5.10 4.47
C ALA A 417 -12.70 -4.10 3.43
N SER A 418 -12.64 -4.50 2.16
CA SER A 418 -12.32 -3.59 1.05
C SER A 418 -13.30 -2.42 0.97
N ALA A 419 -14.60 -2.65 1.16
CA ALA A 419 -15.59 -1.59 1.18
C ALA A 419 -15.43 -0.64 2.39
N ILE A 420 -15.02 -1.15 3.56
CA ILE A 420 -14.68 -0.31 4.71
C ILE A 420 -13.47 0.58 4.38
N GLY A 421 -12.41 0.03 3.80
CA GLY A 421 -11.19 0.77 3.48
C GLY A 421 -11.33 1.83 2.39
N LEU A 422 -12.15 1.54 1.37
CA LEU A 422 -12.58 2.48 0.34
C LEU A 422 -13.58 3.54 0.88
N GLY A 423 -14.01 3.40 2.14
CA GLY A 423 -14.84 4.35 2.87
C GLY A 423 -16.28 4.45 2.37
N PHE A 424 -16.87 3.32 1.96
CA PHE A 424 -18.29 3.21 1.57
C PHE A 424 -19.26 3.51 2.72
N PHE A 425 -18.81 3.32 3.96
CA PHE A 425 -19.65 3.46 5.16
C PHE A 425 -19.25 4.71 5.95
N THR A 426 -20.22 5.36 6.58
CA THR A 426 -19.98 6.46 7.54
C THR A 426 -19.21 5.96 8.77
N LEU A 427 -18.55 6.85 9.53
CA LEU A 427 -17.81 6.45 10.73
C LEU A 427 -18.68 5.66 11.74
N PRO A 428 -19.92 6.09 12.07
CA PRO A 428 -20.80 5.31 12.94
C PRO A 428 -21.14 3.93 12.39
N GLN A 429 -21.29 3.80 11.07
CA GLN A 429 -21.56 2.51 10.43
C GLN A 429 -20.33 1.60 10.47
N ARG A 430 -19.13 2.12 10.21
CA ARG A 430 -17.89 1.33 10.29
C ARG A 430 -17.64 0.84 11.72
N GLN A 431 -17.74 1.74 12.70
CA GLN A 431 -17.58 1.41 14.13
C GLN A 431 -18.58 0.34 14.58
N ALA A 432 -19.87 0.52 14.28
CA ALA A 432 -20.90 -0.44 14.66
C ALA A 432 -20.74 -1.78 13.94
N THR A 433 -20.36 -1.76 12.65
CA THR A 433 -20.13 -2.98 11.85
C THR A 433 -18.97 -3.77 12.41
N ILE A 434 -17.81 -3.14 12.61
CA ILE A 434 -16.61 -3.82 13.14
C ILE A 434 -16.87 -4.37 14.53
N LYS A 435 -17.54 -3.60 15.40
CA LYS A 435 -17.93 -4.06 16.74
C LYS A 435 -18.84 -5.28 16.69
N ALA A 436 -19.88 -5.24 15.86
CA ALA A 436 -20.81 -6.35 15.71
C ALA A 436 -20.13 -7.60 15.11
N ILE A 437 -19.27 -7.42 14.10
CA ILE A 437 -18.48 -8.52 13.54
C ILE A 437 -17.55 -9.09 14.60
N SER A 438 -16.83 -8.27 15.37
CA SER A 438 -15.91 -8.73 16.43
C SER A 438 -16.61 -9.65 17.43
N SER A 439 -17.87 -9.35 17.79
CA SER A 439 -18.68 -10.17 18.73
C SER A 439 -19.10 -11.52 18.15
N HIS A 440 -19.30 -11.61 16.83
CA HIS A 440 -19.87 -12.78 16.15
C HIS A 440 -18.90 -13.48 15.19
N TYR A 441 -17.66 -13.02 15.08
CA TYR A 441 -16.70 -13.48 14.06
C TYR A 441 -16.43 -14.99 14.14
N SER A 442 -16.35 -15.53 15.36
CA SER A 442 -16.10 -16.96 15.60
C SER A 442 -17.19 -17.88 15.02
N ARG A 443 -18.41 -17.37 14.80
CA ARG A 443 -19.54 -18.13 14.24
C ARG A 443 -19.29 -18.56 12.79
N PHE A 444 -18.47 -17.83 12.05
CA PHE A 444 -18.18 -18.12 10.65
C PHE A 444 -17.09 -19.17 10.45
N ASN A 445 -16.43 -19.62 11.53
CA ASN A 445 -15.37 -20.65 11.52
C ASN A 445 -14.31 -20.43 10.42
N LEU A 446 -13.86 -19.17 10.29
CA LEU A 446 -12.92 -18.75 9.27
C LEU A 446 -11.50 -19.18 9.65
N GLN A 447 -10.71 -19.51 8.62
CA GLN A 447 -9.27 -19.74 8.75
C GLN A 447 -8.52 -18.43 9.06
N GLU A 448 -9.01 -17.31 8.52
CA GLU A 448 -8.41 -15.99 8.75
C GLU A 448 -8.83 -15.44 10.12
N PRO A 449 -7.89 -15.15 11.04
CA PRO A 449 -8.23 -14.58 12.33
C PRO A 449 -8.80 -13.15 12.22
N PHE A 450 -9.66 -12.75 13.16
CA PHE A 450 -10.37 -11.46 13.11
C PHE A 450 -9.43 -10.28 12.94
N PHE A 451 -8.30 -10.28 13.64
CA PHE A 451 -7.40 -9.15 13.61
C PHE A 451 -6.73 -8.96 12.25
N HIS A 452 -6.38 -10.05 11.56
CA HIS A 452 -5.86 -9.96 10.20
C HIS A 452 -6.94 -9.51 9.20
N TRP A 453 -8.18 -9.95 9.37
CA TRP A 453 -9.30 -9.41 8.60
C TRP A 453 -9.48 -7.89 8.83
N LEU A 454 -9.36 -7.44 10.08
CA LEU A 454 -9.47 -6.02 10.43
C LEU A 454 -8.38 -5.18 9.75
N LEU A 455 -7.15 -5.70 9.61
CA LEU A 455 -6.06 -5.01 8.92
C LEU A 455 -6.35 -4.79 7.43
N GLN A 456 -7.11 -5.68 6.78
CA GLN A 456 -7.53 -5.52 5.37
C GLN A 456 -8.46 -4.32 5.17
N THR A 457 -9.06 -3.79 6.23
CA THR A 457 -9.86 -2.56 6.15
C THR A 457 -9.02 -1.31 5.92
N GLU A 458 -7.71 -1.34 6.18
CA GLU A 458 -6.79 -0.19 6.06
C GLU A 458 -7.24 1.09 6.83
N ASP A 459 -8.27 1.01 7.67
CA ASP A 459 -8.76 2.14 8.48
C ASP A 459 -8.01 2.15 9.81
N LEU A 460 -6.84 2.81 9.81
CA LEU A 460 -5.95 2.91 10.98
C LEU A 460 -6.63 3.50 12.22
N VAL A 461 -7.63 4.38 12.04
CA VAL A 461 -8.38 4.96 13.16
C VAL A 461 -9.20 3.88 13.84
N LEU A 462 -9.97 3.11 13.06
CA LEU A 462 -10.80 2.04 13.57
C LEU A 462 -9.99 0.87 14.12
N ILE A 463 -8.87 0.53 13.47
CA ILE A 463 -7.92 -0.45 13.98
C ILE A 463 -7.46 -0.05 15.38
N ASN A 464 -7.02 1.21 15.55
CA ASN A 464 -6.57 1.71 16.84
C ASN A 464 -7.71 1.74 17.90
N GLU A 465 -8.90 2.21 17.54
CA GLU A 465 -10.06 2.21 18.43
C GLU A 465 -10.48 0.81 18.87
N THR A 466 -10.48 -0.15 17.95
CA THR A 466 -10.88 -1.54 18.21
C THR A 466 -9.87 -2.20 19.14
N ILE A 467 -8.57 -2.08 18.87
CA ILE A 467 -7.53 -2.67 19.72
C ILE A 467 -7.51 -2.01 21.10
N ALA A 468 -7.74 -0.69 21.20
CA ALA A 468 -7.79 0.02 22.47
C ALA A 468 -8.92 -0.51 23.39
N SER A 469 -9.97 -1.09 22.82
CA SER A 469 -11.09 -1.69 23.58
C SER A 469 -10.79 -3.09 24.12
N TRP A 470 -9.74 -3.75 23.65
CA TRP A 470 -9.38 -5.11 24.05
C TRP A 470 -8.63 -5.17 25.38
N SER A 471 -8.85 -6.26 26.11
CA SER A 471 -8.02 -6.66 27.25
C SER A 471 -6.60 -7.01 26.81
N ASP A 472 -5.65 -6.99 27.75
CA ASP A 472 -4.25 -7.31 27.43
C ASP A 472 -4.09 -8.76 26.93
N ASP A 473 -4.91 -9.70 27.42
CA ASP A 473 -4.91 -11.09 26.96
C ASP A 473 -5.40 -11.22 25.52
N GLU A 474 -6.46 -10.50 25.15
CA GLU A 474 -6.99 -10.46 23.78
C GLU A 474 -5.97 -9.85 22.81
N LYS A 475 -5.30 -8.76 23.21
CA LYS A 475 -4.21 -8.17 22.43
C LYS A 475 -3.09 -9.18 22.21
N ILE A 476 -2.59 -9.81 23.28
CA ILE A 476 -1.50 -10.81 23.16
C ILE A 476 -1.91 -11.94 22.22
N LYS A 477 -3.13 -12.46 22.36
CA LYS A 477 -3.64 -13.53 21.50
C LYS A 477 -3.67 -13.10 20.03
N ALA A 478 -4.28 -11.96 19.73
CA ALA A 478 -4.39 -11.43 18.38
C ALA A 478 -3.02 -11.11 17.75
N LEU A 479 -2.06 -10.66 18.55
CA LEU A 479 -0.69 -10.41 18.09
C LEU A 479 0.04 -11.72 17.70
N LYS A 480 -0.23 -12.83 18.41
CA LYS A 480 0.38 -14.16 18.20
C LYS A 480 -0.22 -14.95 17.03
N GLU A 481 -1.41 -14.57 16.58
CA GLU A 481 -2.08 -15.22 15.46
C GLU A 481 -1.35 -14.93 14.14
N THR A 482 -1.48 -15.87 13.20
CA THR A 482 -0.95 -15.76 11.83
C THR A 482 -2.09 -15.85 10.84
N ASN A 483 -1.98 -15.14 9.72
CA ASN A 483 -2.92 -15.27 8.60
C ASN A 483 -2.79 -16.62 7.89
N GLN A 484 -3.61 -16.85 6.87
CA GLN A 484 -3.55 -18.05 6.02
C GLN A 484 -2.19 -18.27 5.32
N SER A 485 -1.37 -17.24 5.19
CA SER A 485 -0.02 -17.32 4.60
C SER A 485 1.07 -17.57 5.65
N GLY A 486 0.70 -17.76 6.92
CA GLY A 486 1.64 -17.93 8.02
C GLY A 486 2.34 -16.64 8.46
N GLU A 487 1.85 -15.48 8.01
CA GLU A 487 2.40 -14.16 8.34
C GLU A 487 1.75 -13.62 9.61
N THR A 488 2.58 -13.05 10.49
CA THR A 488 2.12 -12.34 11.68
C THR A 488 1.62 -10.95 11.32
N ILE A 489 0.87 -10.31 12.21
CA ILE A 489 0.42 -8.91 12.02
C ILE A 489 1.59 -7.92 11.89
N PHE A 490 2.75 -8.22 12.49
CA PHE A 490 3.95 -7.40 12.32
C PHE A 490 4.52 -7.50 10.92
N ASP A 491 4.32 -8.63 10.23
CA ASP A 491 4.79 -8.83 8.86
C ASP A 491 4.01 -7.98 7.87
N GLN A 492 2.70 -7.88 8.08
CA GLN A 492 1.82 -6.99 7.31
C GLN A 492 2.14 -5.50 7.56
N ALA A 493 2.66 -5.16 8.75
CA ALA A 493 3.04 -3.80 9.11
C ALA A 493 4.44 -3.37 8.61
N ILE A 494 5.25 -4.27 8.03
CA ILE A 494 6.62 -3.95 7.58
C ILE A 494 6.63 -2.80 6.56
N ASP A 495 5.64 -2.77 5.68
CA ASP A 495 5.52 -1.75 4.62
C ASP A 495 4.62 -0.56 5.01
N ASN A 496 4.01 -0.60 6.20
CA ASN A 496 3.13 0.45 6.70
C ASN A 496 3.62 0.97 8.07
N LEU A 497 4.44 2.02 8.04
CA LEU A 497 5.05 2.59 9.25
C LEU A 497 4.03 3.14 10.25
N ASP A 498 2.87 3.62 9.79
CA ASP A 498 1.86 4.17 10.70
C ASP A 498 1.10 3.05 11.41
N LEU A 499 0.77 1.97 10.70
CA LEU A 499 0.29 0.74 11.33
C LEU A 499 1.30 0.19 12.34
N LEU A 500 2.60 0.14 11.98
CA LEU A 500 3.66 -0.30 12.88
C LEU A 500 3.72 0.53 14.16
N LYS A 501 3.66 1.88 14.05
CA LYS A 501 3.65 2.76 15.23
C LYS A 501 2.42 2.52 16.12
N ILE A 502 1.26 2.31 15.52
CA ILE A 502 0.02 1.98 16.25
C ILE A 502 0.19 0.67 17.01
N LEU A 503 0.65 -0.39 16.34
CA LEU A 503 0.90 -1.69 16.97
C LEU A 503 1.91 -1.60 18.13
N LEU A 504 3.00 -0.84 17.94
CA LEU A 504 4.00 -0.63 18.97
C LEU A 504 3.46 0.18 20.16
N ALA A 505 2.65 1.20 19.92
CA ALA A 505 2.03 2.00 20.98
C ALA A 505 1.02 1.20 21.83
N LEU A 506 0.48 0.11 21.28
CA LEU A 506 -0.59 -0.69 21.90
C LEU A 506 -0.07 -1.93 22.63
N CYS A 507 1.21 -2.28 22.48
CA CYS A 507 1.84 -3.38 23.20
C CYS A 507 2.79 -2.88 24.30
N SER A 508 2.86 -3.59 25.42
CA SER A 508 3.96 -3.42 26.37
C SER A 508 5.27 -3.93 25.76
N LYS A 509 6.40 -3.48 26.31
CA LYS A 509 7.72 -3.92 25.83
C LYS A 509 7.90 -5.42 26.00
N GLU A 510 7.38 -5.98 27.09
CA GLU A 510 7.43 -7.41 27.41
C GLU A 510 6.63 -8.25 26.41
N GLN A 511 5.44 -7.77 26.03
CA GLN A 511 4.62 -8.41 25.01
C GLN A 511 5.30 -8.34 23.63
N PHE A 512 5.84 -7.17 23.27
CA PHE A 512 6.58 -7.01 22.02
C PHE A 512 7.79 -7.95 21.93
N LEU A 513 8.53 -8.11 23.04
CA LEU A 513 9.66 -9.03 23.17
C LEU A 513 9.27 -10.49 22.91
N GLU A 514 8.13 -10.92 23.45
CA GLU A 514 7.63 -12.27 23.22
C GLU A 514 7.28 -12.47 21.73
N MET A 515 6.70 -11.44 21.11
CA MET A 515 6.27 -11.44 19.72
C MET A 515 7.41 -11.48 18.71
N ILE A 516 8.46 -10.67 18.91
CA ILE A 516 9.60 -10.65 17.98
C ILE A 516 10.37 -11.96 17.92
N ARG A 517 10.17 -12.85 18.90
CA ARG A 517 10.82 -14.17 18.99
C ARG A 517 10.04 -15.27 18.27
N ILE A 518 8.81 -15.01 17.85
CA ILE A 518 7.98 -16.02 17.18
C ILE A 518 8.55 -16.28 15.78
N PRO A 519 8.97 -17.52 15.48
CA PRO A 519 9.47 -17.87 14.17
C PRO A 519 8.32 -18.19 13.21
N ASP A 520 8.49 -17.81 11.94
CA ASP A 520 7.61 -18.26 10.85
C ASP A 520 7.89 -19.71 10.43
N GLU A 521 7.21 -20.17 9.38
CA GLU A 521 7.40 -21.51 8.82
C GLU A 521 8.84 -21.78 8.33
N THR A 522 9.64 -20.75 8.07
CA THR A 522 11.05 -20.86 7.69
C THR A 522 12.00 -20.75 8.89
N GLY A 523 11.47 -20.54 10.09
CA GLY A 523 12.24 -20.27 11.30
C GLY A 523 12.67 -18.82 11.46
N GLN A 524 12.34 -17.94 10.50
CA GLN A 524 12.71 -16.53 10.59
C GLN A 524 11.84 -15.85 11.63
N THR A 525 12.47 -15.08 12.51
CA THR A 525 11.76 -14.25 13.48
C THR A 525 11.35 -12.92 12.85
N VAL A 526 10.50 -12.13 13.53
CA VAL A 526 10.08 -10.79 13.07
C VAL A 526 11.30 -9.92 12.71
N LEU A 527 12.35 -9.92 13.54
CA LEU A 527 13.57 -9.16 13.27
C LEU A 527 14.28 -9.57 11.96
N HIS A 528 14.27 -10.86 11.59
CA HIS A 528 14.84 -11.33 10.32
C HIS A 528 14.11 -10.74 9.11
N ARG A 529 12.81 -10.45 9.23
CA ARG A 529 12.02 -9.88 8.13
C ARG A 529 12.12 -8.35 8.11
N PHE A 530 12.12 -7.70 9.27
CA PHE A 530 12.25 -6.24 9.40
C PHE A 530 13.56 -5.69 8.83
N VAL A 531 14.67 -6.44 8.88
CA VAL A 531 15.94 -5.97 8.30
C VAL A 531 15.89 -5.73 6.79
N LYS A 532 14.88 -6.24 6.08
CA LYS A 532 14.67 -5.92 4.66
C LYS A 532 14.29 -4.45 4.46
N LYS A 533 13.68 -3.80 5.46
CA LYS A 533 13.22 -2.39 5.41
C LYS A 533 13.82 -1.58 6.56
N GLU A 534 14.74 -0.67 6.20
CA GLU A 534 15.51 0.14 7.14
C GLU A 534 14.65 0.96 8.12
N GLU A 535 13.60 1.62 7.63
CA GLU A 535 12.77 2.51 8.45
C GLU A 535 11.91 1.73 9.45
N ALA A 536 11.38 0.58 9.05
CA ALA A 536 10.65 -0.31 9.94
C ALA A 536 11.57 -0.86 11.04
N LEU A 537 12.79 -1.28 10.67
CA LEU A 537 13.82 -1.72 11.60
C LEU A 537 14.16 -0.63 12.62
N LYS A 538 14.43 0.61 12.16
CA LYS A 538 14.71 1.75 13.05
C LYS A 538 13.57 2.02 14.01
N THR A 539 12.32 1.99 13.53
CA THR A 539 11.12 2.21 14.34
C THR A 539 11.02 1.15 15.45
N VAL A 540 11.17 -0.13 15.11
CA VAL A 540 11.18 -1.23 16.10
C VAL A 540 12.31 -1.10 17.12
N LEU A 541 13.54 -0.78 16.67
CA LEU A 541 14.69 -0.64 17.55
C LEU A 541 14.55 0.54 18.52
N THR A 542 13.91 1.66 18.10
CA THR A 542 13.62 2.77 19.02
C THR A 542 12.65 2.40 20.12
N PHE A 543 11.73 1.46 19.87
CA PHE A 543 10.80 0.95 20.87
C PHE A 543 11.45 -0.02 21.86
N HIS A 544 12.60 -0.60 21.49
CA HIS A 544 13.30 -1.65 22.21
C HIS A 544 14.65 -1.18 22.80
N PRO A 545 14.68 -0.34 23.87
CA PRO A 545 15.90 0.32 24.32
C PRO A 545 16.85 -0.55 25.16
N ASP A 546 16.48 -1.76 25.57
CA ASP A 546 17.40 -2.64 26.31
C ASP A 546 18.38 -3.34 25.35
N VAL A 547 19.56 -2.74 25.25
CA VAL A 547 20.67 -3.17 24.39
C VAL A 547 21.10 -4.62 24.63
N GLU A 548 21.01 -5.14 25.86
CA GLU A 548 21.41 -6.52 26.17
C GLU A 548 20.35 -7.53 25.71
N LEU A 549 19.06 -7.19 25.86
CA LEU A 549 17.97 -8.03 25.34
C LEU A 549 17.95 -8.03 23.81
N VAL A 550 18.12 -6.87 23.17
CA VAL A 550 18.21 -6.77 21.69
C VAL A 550 19.32 -7.67 21.16
N LYS A 551 20.49 -7.69 21.80
CA LYS A 551 21.62 -8.52 21.35
C LYS A 551 21.28 -10.00 21.33
N ALA A 552 20.60 -10.51 22.37
CA ALA A 552 20.19 -11.90 22.42
C ALA A 552 19.25 -12.23 21.25
N ASP A 553 18.31 -11.32 20.95
CA ASP A 553 17.31 -11.52 19.89
C ASP A 553 17.90 -11.40 18.47
N LEU A 554 18.91 -10.57 18.27
CA LEU A 554 19.66 -10.48 17.00
C LEU A 554 20.49 -11.73 16.67
N LEU A 555 20.76 -12.57 17.67
CA LEU A 555 21.54 -13.81 17.54
C LEU A 555 20.67 -15.06 17.37
N LEU A 556 19.34 -14.93 17.39
CA LEU A 556 18.40 -16.01 17.08
C LEU A 556 18.67 -16.57 15.69
N LEU A 557 18.41 -17.87 15.54
CA LEU A 557 18.75 -18.65 14.35
C LEU A 557 17.48 -19.13 13.66
N ASP A 558 17.42 -18.95 12.33
CA ASP A 558 16.36 -19.55 11.51
C ASP A 558 16.60 -21.04 11.22
N LYS A 559 15.74 -21.68 10.41
CA LYS A 559 15.93 -23.10 10.01
C LYS A 559 17.19 -23.34 9.19
N LYS A 560 17.85 -22.32 8.65
CA LYS A 560 19.15 -22.39 7.96
C LYS A 560 20.32 -22.01 8.89
N HIS A 561 20.07 -21.85 10.19
CA HIS A 561 21.00 -21.28 11.18
C HIS A 561 21.58 -19.92 10.76
N GLN A 562 20.81 -19.14 10.02
CA GLN A 562 21.13 -17.75 9.72
C GLN A 562 20.68 -16.89 10.90
N THR A 563 21.55 -15.97 11.31
CA THR A 563 21.21 -14.91 12.27
C THR A 563 20.55 -13.74 11.56
N VAL A 564 19.96 -12.81 12.32
CA VAL A 564 19.42 -11.55 11.78
C VAL A 564 20.48 -10.79 10.98
N PHE A 565 21.75 -10.85 11.39
CA PHE A 565 22.88 -10.28 10.64
C PHE A 565 23.10 -10.92 9.27
N HIS A 566 22.93 -12.24 9.13
CA HIS A 566 23.04 -12.92 7.83
C HIS A 566 21.95 -12.43 6.88
N THR A 567 20.74 -12.18 7.38
CA THR A 567 19.65 -11.66 6.55
C THR A 567 19.86 -10.18 6.24
N ALA A 568 20.37 -9.40 7.19
CA ALA A 568 20.64 -7.97 7.02
C ALA A 568 21.66 -7.66 5.91
N THR A 569 22.51 -8.61 5.48
CA THR A 569 23.44 -8.37 4.36
C THR A 569 22.74 -8.08 3.03
N CYS A 570 21.44 -8.37 2.90
CA CYS A 570 20.67 -7.95 1.72
C CYS A 570 20.39 -6.42 1.70
N ASN A 571 20.46 -5.74 2.84
CA ASN A 571 20.24 -4.29 2.99
C ASN A 571 21.39 -3.65 3.80
N SER A 572 22.28 -2.94 3.11
CA SER A 572 23.50 -2.39 3.72
C SER A 572 23.24 -1.45 4.89
N LYS A 573 22.17 -0.65 4.83
CA LYS A 573 21.83 0.32 5.88
C LYS A 573 21.23 -0.36 7.11
N SER A 574 20.47 -1.43 6.93
CA SER A 574 20.01 -2.27 8.03
C SER A 574 21.18 -2.95 8.74
N LEU A 575 22.13 -3.50 7.97
CA LEU A 575 23.35 -4.10 8.52
C LEU A 575 24.18 -3.08 9.31
N GLU A 576 24.35 -1.87 8.77
CA GLU A 576 25.01 -0.74 9.45
C GLU A 576 24.32 -0.40 10.78
N THR A 577 23.00 -0.25 10.75
CA THR A 577 22.17 0.05 11.93
C THR A 577 22.35 -1.03 13.02
N LEU A 578 22.33 -2.31 12.64
CA LEU A 578 22.50 -3.41 13.59
C LEU A 578 23.91 -3.48 14.17
N LEU A 579 24.95 -3.35 13.35
CA LEU A 579 26.34 -3.39 13.82
C LEU A 579 26.68 -2.19 14.72
N ALA A 580 26.06 -1.04 14.48
CA ALA A 580 26.21 0.15 15.33
C ALA A 580 25.66 -0.06 16.75
N LEU A 581 24.65 -0.94 16.93
CA LEU A 581 24.14 -1.32 18.25
C LEU A 581 25.06 -2.27 19.02
N CYS A 582 25.99 -2.94 18.34
CA CYS A 582 26.93 -3.85 18.97
C CYS A 582 28.21 -3.11 19.44
N PRO A 583 28.75 -3.45 20.62
CA PRO A 583 30.07 -3.03 21.05
C PRO A 583 31.12 -3.42 20.01
N GLU A 584 32.12 -2.55 19.84
CA GLU A 584 33.21 -2.74 18.89
C GLU A 584 33.86 -4.13 18.97
N GLU A 585 34.08 -4.63 20.19
CA GLU A 585 34.70 -5.95 20.45
C GLU A 585 33.90 -7.15 19.91
N GLN A 586 32.58 -7.00 19.76
CA GLN A 586 31.68 -8.08 19.35
C GLN A 586 31.40 -8.09 17.84
N ARG A 587 31.74 -7.01 17.11
CA ARG A 587 31.41 -6.87 15.68
C ARG A 587 32.05 -7.96 14.81
N LEU A 588 33.36 -8.21 14.94
CA LEU A 588 34.02 -9.28 14.18
C LEU A 588 33.54 -10.69 14.55
N PRO A 589 33.39 -11.08 15.83
CA PRO A 589 32.78 -12.37 16.19
C PRO A 589 31.41 -12.60 15.56
N ILE A 590 30.56 -11.57 15.50
CA ILE A 590 29.25 -11.63 14.82
C ILE A 590 29.42 -11.85 13.33
N LEU A 591 30.31 -11.09 12.68
CA LEU A 591 30.58 -11.21 11.24
C LEU A 591 31.14 -12.59 10.84
N LEU A 592 31.84 -13.27 11.73
CA LEU A 592 32.42 -14.60 11.51
C LEU A 592 31.49 -15.76 11.89
N LYS A 593 30.30 -15.48 12.44
CA LYS A 593 29.34 -16.51 12.83
C LYS A 593 28.83 -17.25 11.59
N GLN A 594 28.81 -18.59 11.63
CA GLN A 594 28.50 -19.44 10.48
C GLN A 594 27.04 -19.93 10.51
N ASN A 595 26.43 -20.06 9.33
CA ASN A 595 25.14 -20.72 9.13
C ASN A 595 25.30 -22.25 8.88
N LYS A 596 24.20 -22.96 8.58
CA LYS A 596 24.22 -24.42 8.30
C LYS A 596 25.11 -24.81 7.13
N GLU A 597 25.32 -23.91 6.18
CA GLU A 597 26.16 -24.12 5.00
C GLU A 597 27.63 -23.74 5.25
N GLY A 598 27.98 -23.36 6.49
CA GLY A 598 29.33 -22.92 6.86
C GLY A 598 29.71 -21.54 6.32
N GLN A 599 28.74 -20.79 5.78
CA GLN A 599 28.91 -19.42 5.30
C GLN A 599 28.81 -18.47 6.48
N THR A 600 29.71 -17.50 6.55
CA THR A 600 29.66 -16.43 7.56
C THR A 600 28.79 -15.26 7.13
N VAL A 601 28.39 -14.39 8.07
CA VAL A 601 27.75 -13.10 7.73
C VAL A 601 28.65 -12.30 6.77
N LEU A 602 29.97 -12.32 6.99
CA LEU A 602 30.91 -11.66 6.10
C LEU A 602 30.95 -12.31 4.72
N ASP A 603 30.84 -13.63 4.61
CA ASP A 603 30.75 -14.36 3.33
C ASP A 603 29.52 -13.89 2.53
N ASN A 604 28.39 -13.65 3.21
CA ASN A 604 27.18 -13.08 2.62
C ASN A 604 27.37 -11.60 2.24
N ALA A 605 27.99 -10.80 3.11
CA ALA A 605 28.28 -9.40 2.84
C ALA A 605 29.20 -9.23 1.62
N ILE A 606 30.14 -10.15 1.40
CA ILE A 606 31.00 -10.18 0.21
C ILE A 606 30.19 -10.35 -1.08
N GLN A 607 29.01 -10.96 -1.04
CA GLN A 607 28.12 -11.02 -2.21
C GLN A 607 27.46 -9.67 -2.52
N ASN A 608 27.38 -8.75 -1.55
CA ASN A 608 26.77 -7.43 -1.69
C ASN A 608 27.77 -6.32 -1.33
N PRO A 609 28.43 -5.68 -2.32
CA PRO A 609 29.51 -4.72 -2.08
C PRO A 609 29.15 -3.60 -1.09
N LYS A 610 27.92 -3.07 -1.14
CA LYS A 610 27.47 -2.01 -0.21
C LYS A 610 27.38 -2.52 1.23
N SER A 611 26.95 -3.76 1.42
CA SER A 611 26.89 -4.38 2.76
C SER A 611 28.28 -4.71 3.28
N LEU A 612 29.21 -5.13 2.41
CA LEU A 612 30.61 -5.26 2.78
C LEU A 612 31.19 -3.92 3.22
N GLN A 613 30.91 -2.83 2.48
CA GLN A 613 31.35 -1.49 2.86
C GLN A 613 30.85 -1.08 4.25
N ALA A 614 29.55 -1.27 4.50
CA ALA A 614 28.93 -0.99 5.80
C ALA A 614 29.53 -1.84 6.95
N ALA A 615 29.83 -3.12 6.67
CA ALA A 615 30.47 -3.97 7.65
C ALA A 615 31.90 -3.50 7.97
N LEU A 616 32.70 -3.19 6.94
CA LEU A 616 34.09 -2.77 7.10
C LEU A 616 34.21 -1.38 7.75
N SER A 617 33.32 -0.44 7.44
CA SER A 617 33.37 0.93 8.00
C SER A 617 33.14 0.97 9.51
N LEU A 618 32.46 -0.03 10.07
CA LEU A 618 32.17 -0.14 11.49
C LEU A 618 33.14 -1.07 12.23
N LEU A 619 34.10 -1.71 11.55
CA LEU A 619 35.09 -2.55 12.21
C LEU A 619 36.24 -1.70 12.80
N PRO A 620 36.63 -1.95 14.07
CA PRO A 620 37.88 -1.41 14.61
C PRO A 620 39.08 -1.86 13.79
N GLN A 621 40.13 -1.03 13.73
CA GLN A 621 41.32 -1.30 12.92
C GLN A 621 41.96 -2.67 13.25
N SER A 622 41.99 -3.06 14.53
CA SER A 622 42.54 -4.36 14.95
C SER A 622 41.76 -5.56 14.38
N GLN A 623 40.44 -5.46 14.28
CA GLN A 623 39.57 -6.48 13.71
C GLN A 623 39.60 -6.46 12.18
N PHE A 624 39.66 -5.27 11.58
CA PHE A 624 39.85 -5.11 10.14
C PHE A 624 41.12 -5.82 9.65
N ILE A 625 42.24 -5.67 10.37
CA ILE A 625 43.50 -6.37 10.05
C ILE A 625 43.32 -7.89 10.11
N GLN A 626 42.54 -8.42 11.06
CA GLN A 626 42.25 -9.86 11.12
C GLN A 626 41.46 -10.36 9.91
N VAL A 627 40.49 -9.56 9.42
CA VAL A 627 39.74 -9.85 8.19
C VAL A 627 40.66 -9.90 6.98
N VAL A 628 41.54 -8.90 6.84
CA VAL A 628 42.51 -8.78 5.74
C VAL A 628 43.54 -9.91 5.76
N ARG A 629 43.92 -10.43 6.93
CA ARG A 629 44.87 -11.55 7.05
C ARG A 629 44.25 -12.93 6.87
N SER A 630 42.93 -13.04 6.77
CA SER A 630 42.25 -14.33 6.65
C SER A 630 42.29 -14.86 5.20
N PRO A 631 43.02 -15.96 4.92
CA PRO A 631 43.15 -16.48 3.55
C PRO A 631 41.80 -16.96 2.99
N LYS A 632 40.89 -17.45 3.84
CA LYS A 632 39.53 -17.88 3.45
C LYS A 632 38.73 -16.69 2.90
N ILE A 633 38.67 -15.59 3.65
CA ILE A 633 37.92 -14.38 3.29
C ILE A 633 38.49 -13.76 2.01
N LEU A 634 39.81 -13.62 1.94
CA LEU A 634 40.46 -13.11 0.73
C LEU A 634 40.13 -13.95 -0.50
N THR A 635 40.04 -15.28 -0.37
CA THR A 635 39.68 -16.16 -1.51
C THR A 635 38.29 -15.85 -2.03
N GLN A 636 37.33 -15.62 -1.12
CA GLN A 636 35.95 -15.33 -1.49
C GLN A 636 35.81 -13.93 -2.09
N VAL A 637 36.48 -12.93 -1.51
CA VAL A 637 36.50 -11.55 -2.02
C VAL A 637 37.11 -11.49 -3.43
N LEU A 638 38.15 -12.26 -3.73
CA LEU A 638 38.76 -12.31 -5.06
C LEU A 638 37.83 -12.83 -6.16
N LYS A 639 36.81 -13.62 -5.80
CA LYS A 639 35.75 -14.06 -6.71
C LYS A 639 34.68 -12.98 -6.96
N LYS A 640 34.79 -11.79 -6.34
CA LYS A 640 33.81 -10.68 -6.37
C LYS A 640 34.52 -9.32 -6.53
N PRO A 641 34.56 -8.73 -7.74
CA PRO A 641 35.45 -7.63 -8.06
C PRO A 641 35.10 -6.32 -7.33
N ASP A 642 33.80 -6.04 -7.16
CA ASP A 642 33.34 -4.81 -6.52
C ASP A 642 33.59 -4.87 -5.00
N SER A 643 33.45 -6.05 -4.40
CA SER A 643 33.79 -6.31 -2.99
C SER A 643 35.29 -6.23 -2.73
N LEU A 644 36.10 -6.73 -3.67
CA LEU A 644 37.56 -6.63 -3.64
C LEU A 644 38.04 -5.18 -3.72
N LEU A 645 37.40 -4.39 -4.58
CA LEU A 645 37.69 -2.96 -4.68
C LEU A 645 37.40 -2.23 -3.37
N ILE A 646 36.24 -2.49 -2.75
CA ILE A 646 35.85 -1.89 -1.47
C ILE A 646 36.82 -2.29 -0.35
N LEU A 647 37.22 -3.57 -0.30
CA LEU A 647 38.20 -4.03 0.69
C LEU A 647 39.56 -3.34 0.51
N LEU A 648 40.03 -3.19 -0.73
CA LEU A 648 41.29 -2.50 -1.06
C LEU A 648 41.23 -1.01 -0.76
N GLU A 649 40.11 -0.35 -1.05
CA GLU A 649 39.87 1.07 -0.75
C GLU A 649 39.85 1.31 0.77
N ALA A 650 39.28 0.39 1.55
CA ALA A 650 39.27 0.45 3.02
C ALA A 650 40.63 0.09 3.66
N CYS A 651 41.52 -0.59 2.93
CA CYS A 651 42.80 -1.06 3.45
C CYS A 651 43.90 0.01 3.32
N PRO A 652 44.70 0.27 4.38
CA PRO A 652 45.89 1.12 4.30
C PRO A 652 46.88 0.64 3.23
N GLU A 653 47.52 1.56 2.52
CA GLU A 653 48.40 1.24 1.37
C GLU A 653 49.49 0.21 1.70
N GLU A 654 50.07 0.30 2.89
CA GLU A 654 51.11 -0.61 3.39
C GLU A 654 50.61 -2.06 3.55
N GLN A 655 49.33 -2.23 3.90
CA GLN A 655 48.70 -3.54 4.14
C GLN A 655 48.07 -4.14 2.88
N ARG A 656 47.81 -3.33 1.85
CA ARG A 656 47.37 -3.82 0.53
C ARG A 656 48.40 -4.78 -0.06
N LEU A 657 49.69 -4.52 0.19
CA LEU A 657 50.78 -5.36 -0.28
C LEU A 657 50.81 -6.72 0.43
N GLU A 658 50.73 -6.73 1.76
CA GLU A 658 50.67 -7.95 2.58
C GLU A 658 49.47 -8.82 2.15
N MET A 659 48.30 -8.21 1.96
CA MET A 659 47.08 -8.88 1.52
C MET A 659 47.23 -9.57 0.14
N MET A 660 47.94 -8.93 -0.79
CA MET A 660 48.17 -9.47 -2.13
C MET A 660 49.29 -10.53 -2.14
N GLN A 661 50.30 -10.38 -1.28
CA GLN A 661 51.40 -11.33 -1.12
C GLN A 661 50.97 -12.63 -0.44
N ILE A 662 50.07 -12.56 0.57
CA ILE A 662 49.48 -13.71 1.29
C ILE A 662 48.84 -14.75 0.35
N LYS A 663 48.55 -14.40 -0.91
CA LYS A 663 47.93 -15.31 -1.89
C LYS A 663 48.69 -15.58 -3.17
N THR A 664 49.72 -14.83 -3.51
CA THR A 664 50.66 -15.29 -4.56
C THR A 664 51.36 -16.58 -4.16
N GLU A 665 51.46 -16.88 -2.86
CA GLU A 665 52.04 -18.13 -2.34
C GLU A 665 51.02 -19.29 -2.28
N ASN A 666 49.71 -19.01 -2.21
CA ASN A 666 48.67 -20.03 -1.98
C ASN A 666 47.87 -20.43 -3.23
N ASP A 667 47.72 -19.54 -4.24
CA ASP A 667 47.11 -19.89 -5.53
C ASP A 667 47.49 -18.85 -6.64
N PRO A 668 48.52 -19.13 -7.45
CA PRO A 668 49.01 -18.20 -8.47
C PRO A 668 48.03 -17.99 -9.66
N GLN A 669 46.98 -18.81 -9.81
CA GLN A 669 46.02 -18.70 -10.91
C GLN A 669 44.89 -17.69 -10.65
N ILE A 670 44.73 -17.19 -9.42
CA ILE A 670 43.65 -16.26 -9.07
C ILE A 670 43.76 -14.93 -9.80
N LEU A 671 44.97 -14.36 -9.91
CA LEU A 671 45.15 -13.11 -10.68
C LEU A 671 44.71 -13.35 -12.13
N GLN A 672 45.17 -14.44 -12.73
CA GLN A 672 44.79 -14.84 -14.08
C GLN A 672 43.26 -14.98 -14.25
N GLN A 673 42.57 -15.61 -13.29
CA GLN A 673 41.10 -15.73 -13.29
C GLN A 673 40.40 -14.36 -13.19
N VAL A 674 40.93 -13.44 -12.38
CA VAL A 674 40.45 -12.05 -12.30
C VAL A 674 40.65 -11.33 -13.65
N PHE A 675 41.77 -11.55 -14.34
CA PHE A 675 42.03 -11.00 -15.67
C PHE A 675 41.10 -11.55 -16.75
N GLU A 676 40.80 -12.84 -16.72
CA GLU A 676 39.89 -13.50 -17.65
C GLU A 676 38.45 -13.01 -17.49
N THR A 677 37.98 -12.91 -16.25
CA THR A 677 36.56 -12.75 -15.93
C THR A 677 36.07 -11.31 -16.01
N TYR A 678 36.93 -10.31 -15.81
CA TYR A 678 36.48 -8.92 -15.56
C TYR A 678 36.87 -7.90 -16.64
N HIS A 679 36.17 -6.75 -16.65
CA HIS A 679 36.37 -5.67 -17.61
C HIS A 679 37.68 -4.89 -17.35
N PRO A 680 38.43 -4.48 -18.40
CA PRO A 680 39.70 -3.74 -18.30
C PRO A 680 39.71 -2.60 -17.27
N ARG A 681 38.73 -1.69 -17.32
CA ARG A 681 38.61 -0.57 -16.37
C ARG A 681 38.60 -0.97 -14.90
N LYS A 682 37.90 -2.05 -14.51
CA LYS A 682 37.85 -2.51 -13.11
C LYS A 682 39.20 -3.08 -12.68
N ILE A 683 39.83 -3.83 -13.58
CA ILE A 683 41.19 -4.36 -13.41
C ILE A 683 42.20 -3.23 -13.25
N SER A 684 42.11 -2.19 -14.08
CA SER A 684 42.98 -1.02 -13.98
C SER A 684 42.84 -0.33 -12.62
N LYS A 685 41.61 -0.12 -12.15
CA LYS A 685 41.35 0.46 -10.82
C LYS A 685 41.98 -0.39 -9.71
N LEU A 686 41.87 -1.72 -9.81
CA LEU A 686 42.46 -2.65 -8.85
C LEU A 686 43.99 -2.59 -8.83
N ILE A 687 44.65 -2.56 -10.00
CA ILE A 687 46.11 -2.48 -10.07
C ILE A 687 46.61 -1.10 -9.59
N MET A 688 45.87 -0.03 -9.86
CA MET A 688 46.21 1.31 -9.39
C MET A 688 46.21 1.44 -7.85
N LEU A 689 45.44 0.59 -7.14
CA LEU A 689 45.44 0.55 -5.67
C LEU A 689 46.69 -0.14 -5.08
N LEU A 690 47.53 -0.80 -5.91
CA LEU A 690 48.78 -1.44 -5.49
C LEU A 690 49.96 -0.44 -5.48
N PRO A 691 50.97 -0.65 -4.61
CA PRO A 691 52.23 0.08 -4.67
C PRO A 691 52.93 -0.06 -6.03
N MET A 692 53.57 1.01 -6.49
CA MET A 692 54.16 1.15 -7.84
C MET A 692 55.00 -0.05 -8.30
N LEU A 693 55.95 -0.51 -7.48
CA LEU A 693 56.84 -1.63 -7.80
C LEU A 693 56.12 -2.97 -8.00
N HIS A 694 54.90 -3.11 -7.46
CA HIS A 694 54.12 -4.35 -7.51
C HIS A 694 53.06 -4.34 -8.62
N ARG A 695 52.69 -3.16 -9.14
CA ARG A 695 51.88 -3.03 -10.36
C ARG A 695 52.54 -3.79 -11.52
N LEU A 696 53.87 -3.68 -11.63
CA LEU A 696 54.67 -4.32 -12.67
C LEU A 696 54.69 -5.85 -12.58
N LYS A 697 54.90 -6.39 -11.39
CA LYS A 697 54.87 -7.84 -11.16
C LYS A 697 53.47 -8.42 -11.41
N ALA A 698 52.43 -7.74 -10.92
CA ALA A 698 51.05 -8.10 -11.20
C ALA A 698 50.81 -8.08 -12.72
N PHE A 699 51.30 -7.06 -13.42
CA PHE A 699 51.19 -6.97 -14.88
C PHE A 699 51.92 -8.08 -15.65
N GLN A 700 53.15 -8.42 -15.25
CA GLN A 700 53.94 -9.50 -15.83
C GLN A 700 53.24 -10.86 -15.72
N SER A 701 52.53 -11.11 -14.61
CA SER A 701 51.77 -12.35 -14.42
C SER A 701 50.59 -12.51 -15.39
N ILE A 702 50.00 -11.40 -15.87
CA ILE A 702 48.90 -11.39 -16.86
C ILE A 702 49.41 -11.69 -18.27
N ARG A 703 50.57 -11.09 -18.59
CA ARG A 703 51.14 -11.04 -19.94
C ARG A 703 51.47 -12.42 -20.49
N ALA A 704 51.63 -13.41 -19.61
CA ALA A 704 52.05 -14.76 -19.98
C ALA A 704 51.04 -15.55 -20.82
N ASN A 705 49.76 -15.14 -20.97
CA ASN A 705 48.76 -16.01 -21.61
C ASN A 705 47.59 -15.38 -22.41
N GLN A 706 47.46 -14.07 -22.69
CA GLN A 706 46.15 -13.50 -23.15
C GLN A 706 46.11 -12.33 -24.15
N ASP A 707 44.86 -12.03 -24.58
CA ASP A 707 44.35 -11.09 -25.60
C ASP A 707 44.97 -9.67 -25.56
N SER A 708 45.58 -9.29 -26.67
CA SER A 708 46.45 -8.13 -26.81
C SER A 708 45.73 -6.78 -26.65
N MET A 709 44.45 -6.70 -27.03
CA MET A 709 43.65 -5.47 -26.94
C MET A 709 43.22 -5.16 -25.51
N LYS A 710 42.85 -6.20 -24.73
CA LYS A 710 42.47 -6.09 -23.32
C LYS A 710 43.66 -5.62 -22.47
N LEU A 711 44.85 -6.15 -22.77
CA LEU A 711 46.12 -5.74 -22.17
C LEU A 711 46.45 -4.28 -22.49
N LEU A 712 46.26 -3.84 -23.74
CA LEU A 712 46.54 -2.46 -24.16
C LEU A 712 45.71 -1.43 -23.36
N GLU A 713 44.41 -1.69 -23.15
CA GLU A 713 43.52 -0.81 -22.36
C GLU A 713 43.93 -0.76 -20.88
N ILE A 714 44.37 -1.89 -20.31
CA ILE A 714 44.85 -1.95 -18.92
C ILE A 714 46.16 -1.16 -18.78
N ILE A 715 47.13 -1.37 -19.67
CA ILE A 715 48.46 -0.72 -19.62
C ILE A 715 48.33 0.80 -19.70
N THR A 716 47.53 1.28 -20.67
CA THR A 716 47.30 2.71 -20.89
C THR A 716 46.65 3.40 -19.70
N THR A 717 45.89 2.66 -18.88
CA THR A 717 45.24 3.20 -17.68
C THR A 717 46.12 3.08 -16.42
N VAL A 718 46.87 1.99 -16.26
CA VAL A 718 47.62 1.64 -15.03
C VAL A 718 49.01 2.28 -14.98
N PHE A 719 49.67 2.42 -16.13
CA PHE A 719 51.03 2.96 -16.24
C PHE A 719 51.10 4.21 -17.13
N PRO A 720 50.40 5.31 -16.78
CA PRO A 720 50.60 6.57 -17.47
C PRO A 720 51.97 7.18 -17.12
N HIS A 721 52.81 7.32 -18.14
CA HIS A 721 53.85 8.34 -18.34
C HIS A 721 55.16 8.43 -17.52
N THR A 722 55.56 7.51 -16.62
CA THR A 722 56.76 7.83 -15.76
C THR A 722 57.87 6.80 -15.53
N ASP A 723 57.96 5.67 -16.24
CA ASP A 723 59.04 4.67 -15.99
C ASP A 723 60.00 4.45 -17.16
N ILE A 724 60.85 5.45 -17.42
CA ILE A 724 61.96 5.38 -18.39
C ILE A 724 62.93 4.22 -18.06
N VAL A 725 63.11 3.89 -16.78
CA VAL A 725 63.98 2.79 -16.31
C VAL A 725 63.43 1.41 -16.69
N LEU A 726 62.12 1.27 -16.87
CA LEU A 726 61.49 0.02 -17.29
C LEU A 726 61.58 -0.20 -18.80
N MET A 727 61.53 0.89 -19.58
CA MET A 727 61.70 0.85 -21.04
C MET A 727 63.09 0.32 -21.41
N ASP A 728 64.13 0.70 -20.67
CA ASP A 728 65.51 0.26 -20.90
C ASP A 728 65.69 -1.26 -20.70
N LYS A 729 65.05 -1.83 -19.65
CA LYS A 729 65.04 -3.29 -19.41
C LYS A 729 64.21 -4.06 -20.44
N ILE A 730 63.08 -3.52 -20.89
CA ILE A 730 62.23 -4.16 -21.91
C ILE A 730 62.91 -4.17 -23.29
N ILE A 731 63.67 -3.12 -23.62
CA ILE A 731 64.42 -3.02 -24.89
C ILE A 731 65.58 -4.01 -24.94
N HIS A 732 66.29 -4.22 -23.83
CA HIS A 732 67.41 -5.18 -23.77
C HIS A 732 66.99 -6.66 -23.85
N GLU A 733 65.72 -6.98 -23.59
CA GLU A 733 65.20 -8.36 -23.63
C GLU A 733 64.36 -8.68 -24.89
N ASP A 734 64.16 -7.73 -25.81
CA ASP A 734 63.32 -7.94 -26.99
C ASP A 734 64.06 -8.71 -28.10
N THR A 735 63.74 -10.00 -28.21
CA THR A 735 64.26 -10.90 -29.25
C THR A 735 63.48 -10.84 -30.57
N SER A 736 62.38 -10.08 -30.65
CA SER A 736 61.41 -10.17 -31.76
C SER A 736 61.97 -9.83 -33.16
N LEU A 737 62.68 -8.71 -33.33
CA LEU A 737 63.29 -8.35 -34.62
C LEU A 737 64.45 -9.27 -35.01
N HIS A 738 65.21 -9.77 -34.02
CA HIS A 738 66.28 -10.75 -34.26
C HIS A 738 65.72 -12.12 -34.66
N ASN A 739 64.58 -12.52 -34.09
CA ASN A 739 63.90 -13.76 -34.43
C ASN A 739 63.37 -13.77 -35.88
N LEU A 740 63.05 -12.61 -36.46
CA LEU A 740 62.68 -12.54 -37.88
C LEU A 740 63.81 -13.00 -38.81
N LEU A 741 65.07 -12.85 -38.40
CA LEU A 741 66.23 -13.29 -39.19
C LEU A 741 66.58 -14.77 -39.00
N GLN A 742 65.94 -15.45 -38.05
CA GLN A 742 66.23 -16.84 -37.71
C GLN A 742 66.00 -17.81 -38.90
N PRO A 743 64.91 -17.72 -39.68
CA PRO A 743 64.72 -18.58 -40.85
C PRO A 743 65.80 -18.38 -41.93
N LEU A 744 66.31 -17.15 -42.10
CA LEU A 744 67.39 -16.86 -43.03
C LEU A 744 68.73 -17.39 -42.53
N LYS A 745 68.96 -17.35 -41.21
CA LYS A 745 70.13 -17.93 -40.55
C LYS A 745 70.16 -19.45 -40.68
N GLU A 746 69.03 -20.10 -40.42
CA GLU A 746 68.86 -21.55 -40.56
C GLU A 746 69.04 -21.98 -42.01
N TYR A 747 68.48 -21.22 -42.96
CA TYR A 747 68.69 -21.47 -44.37
C TYR A 747 70.16 -21.35 -44.78
N GLY A 748 70.88 -20.33 -44.30
CA GLY A 748 72.32 -20.19 -44.55
C GLY A 748 73.15 -21.34 -43.97
N GLN A 749 72.80 -21.82 -42.77
CA GLN A 749 73.46 -22.97 -42.12
C GLN A 749 73.19 -24.29 -42.85
N GLN A 750 71.98 -24.50 -43.36
CA GLN A 750 71.65 -25.66 -44.18
C GLN A 750 72.36 -25.60 -45.52
N LEU A 751 72.34 -24.44 -46.18
CA LEU A 751 72.99 -24.23 -47.46
C LEU A 751 74.50 -24.43 -47.38
N ALA A 752 75.14 -24.05 -46.27
CA ALA A 752 76.59 -24.24 -46.08
C ALA A 752 77.04 -25.71 -46.13
N LYS A 753 76.12 -26.66 -45.93
CA LYS A 753 76.36 -28.11 -46.05
C LYS A 753 76.31 -28.60 -47.50
N GLU A 754 75.61 -27.89 -48.38
CA GLU A 754 75.41 -28.24 -49.80
C GLU A 754 76.31 -27.40 -50.72
N ASP A 755 76.45 -26.11 -50.41
CA ASP A 755 77.30 -25.11 -51.06
C ASP A 755 77.88 -24.18 -49.98
N THR A 756 79.11 -24.48 -49.56
CA THR A 756 79.77 -23.80 -48.43
C THR A 756 79.96 -22.30 -48.69
N GLU A 757 80.30 -21.90 -49.91
CA GLU A 757 80.53 -20.50 -50.26
C GLU A 757 79.23 -19.68 -50.20
N LYS A 758 78.13 -20.24 -50.73
CA LYS A 758 76.82 -19.57 -50.68
C LYS A 758 76.23 -19.57 -49.27
N GLY A 759 76.37 -20.66 -48.52
CA GLY A 759 75.92 -20.72 -47.13
C GLY A 759 76.61 -19.71 -46.22
N GLU A 760 77.95 -19.57 -46.33
CA GLU A 760 78.69 -18.53 -45.61
C GLU A 760 78.26 -17.12 -46.01
N THR A 761 77.95 -16.91 -47.28
CA THR A 761 77.47 -15.61 -47.79
C THR A 761 76.15 -15.21 -47.12
N VAL A 762 75.22 -16.15 -46.95
CA VAL A 762 73.94 -15.91 -46.25
C VAL A 762 74.16 -15.65 -44.76
N ILE A 763 75.05 -16.39 -44.09
CA ILE A 763 75.35 -16.18 -42.66
C ILE A 763 76.00 -14.79 -42.44
N LYS A 764 76.93 -14.39 -43.31
CA LYS A 764 77.54 -13.05 -43.27
C LYS A 764 76.49 -11.95 -43.48
N LEU A 765 75.49 -12.18 -44.35
CA LEU A 765 74.38 -11.26 -44.53
C LEU A 765 73.52 -11.14 -43.26
N VAL A 766 73.14 -12.25 -42.63
CA VAL A 766 72.37 -12.27 -41.38
C VAL A 766 73.07 -11.48 -40.27
N ASN A 767 74.39 -11.64 -40.13
CA ASN A 767 75.16 -10.90 -39.13
C ASN A 767 75.14 -9.38 -39.39
N LYS A 768 75.28 -8.96 -40.65
CA LYS A 768 75.16 -7.53 -41.03
C LYS A 768 73.77 -6.97 -40.78
N LEU A 769 72.72 -7.76 -40.99
CA LEU A 769 71.34 -7.36 -40.72
C LEU A 769 71.10 -7.23 -39.20
N ASN A 770 71.61 -8.17 -38.39
CA ASN A 770 71.56 -8.08 -36.92
C ASN A 770 72.28 -6.85 -36.38
N GLN A 771 73.47 -6.53 -36.92
CA GLN A 771 74.19 -5.31 -36.55
C GLN A 771 73.36 -4.06 -36.89
N THR A 772 72.70 -4.04 -38.04
CA THR A 772 71.83 -2.93 -38.45
C THR A 772 70.64 -2.75 -37.50
N ILE A 773 70.10 -3.83 -36.94
CA ILE A 773 69.05 -3.80 -35.91
C ILE A 773 69.59 -3.21 -34.60
N ASN A 774 70.79 -3.62 -34.17
CA ASN A 774 71.40 -3.12 -32.93
C ASN A 774 71.76 -1.63 -33.00
N GLU A 775 72.31 -1.19 -34.13
CA GLU A 775 72.61 0.22 -34.39
C GLU A 775 71.33 1.07 -34.37
N PHE A 776 70.24 0.55 -34.95
CA PHE A 776 68.94 1.19 -34.92
C PHE A 776 68.40 1.39 -33.49
N TYR A 777 68.45 0.35 -32.65
CA TYR A 777 68.03 0.46 -31.24
C TYR A 777 68.84 1.50 -30.48
N THR A 778 70.17 1.44 -30.60
CA THR A 778 71.09 2.36 -29.94
C THR A 778 70.79 3.82 -30.33
N ASN A 779 70.56 4.07 -31.62
CA ASN A 779 70.31 5.40 -32.15
C ASN A 779 68.91 5.96 -31.80
N ILE A 780 67.89 5.10 -31.68
CA ILE A 780 66.56 5.53 -31.24
C ILE A 780 66.53 5.91 -29.76
N VAL A 781 67.23 5.14 -28.91
CA VAL A 781 67.29 5.39 -27.46
C VAL A 781 68.06 6.68 -27.17
N ALA A 782 69.14 6.96 -27.90
CA ALA A 782 69.97 8.14 -27.71
C ALA A 782 69.39 9.45 -28.32
N SER A 783 68.19 9.42 -28.92
CA SER A 783 67.62 10.56 -29.64
C SER A 783 66.55 11.30 -28.81
N ASP A 784 66.62 12.63 -28.80
CA ASP A 784 65.76 13.49 -27.96
C ASP A 784 64.60 14.16 -28.72
N SER A 785 64.41 13.93 -30.04
CA SER A 785 63.30 14.54 -30.80
C SER A 785 62.59 13.61 -31.79
N ASP A 786 61.27 13.83 -31.94
CA ASP A 786 60.34 13.06 -32.79
C ASP A 786 60.75 13.03 -34.26
N GLU A 787 61.13 14.19 -34.78
CA GLU A 787 61.51 14.34 -36.18
C GLU A 787 62.79 13.53 -36.48
N LYS A 788 63.75 13.53 -35.55
CA LYS A 788 64.97 12.71 -35.66
C LYS A 788 64.64 11.22 -35.55
N LYS A 789 63.74 10.80 -34.64
CA LYS A 789 63.33 9.40 -34.52
C LYS A 789 62.61 8.89 -35.77
N GLY A 790 61.75 9.70 -36.37
CA GLY A 790 61.11 9.41 -37.66
C GLY A 790 62.12 9.26 -38.79
N GLN A 791 63.14 10.12 -38.83
CA GLN A 791 64.23 10.04 -39.81
C GLN A 791 65.12 8.80 -39.60
N ILE A 792 65.48 8.47 -38.35
CA ILE A 792 66.24 7.26 -37.99
C ILE A 792 65.49 6.01 -38.42
N PHE A 793 64.17 5.97 -38.22
CA PHE A 793 63.36 4.84 -38.67
C PHE A 793 63.27 4.73 -40.20
N ALA A 794 63.06 5.85 -40.89
CA ALA A 794 63.04 5.85 -42.35
C ALA A 794 64.39 5.39 -42.93
N ALA A 795 65.50 5.82 -42.33
CA ALA A 795 66.85 5.39 -42.67
C ALA A 795 67.05 3.89 -42.43
N PHE A 796 66.69 3.39 -41.23
CA PHE A 796 66.76 1.96 -40.91
C PHE A 796 65.95 1.11 -41.90
N LYS A 797 64.70 1.49 -42.18
CA LYS A 797 63.83 0.78 -43.14
C LYS A 797 64.49 0.67 -44.51
N ARG A 798 65.05 1.78 -45.00
CA ARG A 798 65.75 1.83 -46.29
C ARG A 798 66.99 0.95 -46.28
N ASP A 799 67.85 1.11 -45.29
CA ASP A 799 69.15 0.43 -45.21
C ASP A 799 68.99 -1.06 -44.98
N PHE A 800 68.04 -1.45 -44.14
CA PHE A 800 67.72 -2.85 -43.90
C PHE A 800 67.20 -3.53 -45.16
N LYS A 801 66.28 -2.89 -45.90
CA LYS A 801 65.75 -3.42 -47.16
C LYS A 801 66.85 -3.58 -48.21
N ILE A 802 67.73 -2.58 -48.36
CA ILE A 802 68.87 -2.64 -49.29
C ILE A 802 69.80 -3.79 -48.92
N LYS A 803 70.17 -3.91 -47.64
CA LYS A 803 71.05 -4.98 -47.17
C LYS A 803 70.39 -6.36 -47.38
N LEU A 804 69.11 -6.51 -47.07
CA LEU A 804 68.38 -7.78 -47.21
C LEU A 804 68.41 -8.31 -48.65
N HIS A 805 68.28 -7.42 -49.64
CA HIS A 805 68.33 -7.77 -51.07
C HIS A 805 69.74 -7.73 -51.69
N SER A 806 70.78 -7.38 -50.93
CA SER A 806 72.14 -7.18 -51.46
C SER A 806 72.79 -8.43 -52.07
N LYS A 807 72.19 -9.61 -51.88
CA LYS A 807 72.69 -10.90 -52.35
C LYS A 807 71.74 -11.63 -53.29
N ASP A 808 70.70 -10.96 -53.80
CA ASP A 808 69.70 -11.57 -54.69
C ASP A 808 70.30 -12.13 -55.99
N GLU A 809 71.28 -11.44 -56.59
CA GLU A 809 71.98 -11.93 -57.79
C GLU A 809 72.86 -13.15 -57.50
N GLU A 810 73.62 -13.11 -56.40
CA GLU A 810 74.46 -14.21 -55.95
C GLU A 810 73.64 -15.46 -55.59
N MET A 811 72.36 -15.29 -55.24
CA MET A 811 71.44 -16.34 -54.80
C MET A 811 70.46 -16.81 -55.89
N GLN A 812 70.65 -16.41 -57.16
CA GLN A 812 69.73 -16.78 -58.24
C GLN A 812 69.54 -18.29 -58.42
N THR A 813 70.59 -19.11 -58.25
CA THR A 813 70.50 -20.57 -58.35
C THR A 813 69.63 -21.19 -57.24
N HIS A 814 69.40 -20.48 -56.13
CA HIS A 814 68.53 -20.90 -55.03
C HIS A 814 67.26 -20.04 -54.88
N ARG A 815 66.92 -19.26 -55.91
CA ARG A 815 65.80 -18.28 -55.92
C ARG A 815 64.48 -18.82 -55.38
N LYS A 816 64.15 -20.10 -55.65
CA LYS A 816 62.90 -20.75 -55.20
C LYS A 816 62.75 -20.81 -53.68
N LYS A 817 63.83 -20.96 -52.91
CA LYS A 817 63.81 -20.95 -51.43
C LYS A 817 64.21 -19.58 -50.87
N TRP A 818 65.10 -18.87 -51.55
CA TRP A 818 65.60 -17.55 -51.15
C TRP A 818 64.51 -16.46 -51.12
N LYS A 819 63.76 -16.30 -52.23
CA LYS A 819 62.76 -15.22 -52.34
C LYS A 819 61.64 -15.29 -51.29
N PRO A 820 61.04 -16.46 -50.99
CA PRO A 820 60.01 -16.56 -49.96
C PRO A 820 60.49 -16.18 -48.56
N ILE A 821 61.74 -16.53 -48.20
CA ILE A 821 62.31 -16.21 -46.90
C ILE A 821 62.48 -14.68 -46.77
N LEU A 822 63.03 -14.02 -47.79
CA LEU A 822 63.18 -12.56 -47.77
C LEU A 822 61.82 -11.84 -47.74
N ALA A 823 60.84 -12.34 -48.50
CA ALA A 823 59.49 -11.79 -48.50
C ALA A 823 58.83 -11.89 -47.12
N ASN A 824 58.96 -13.02 -46.43
CA ASN A 824 58.43 -13.22 -45.07
C ASN A 824 59.12 -12.32 -44.04
N ILE A 825 60.43 -12.06 -44.19
CA ILE A 825 61.17 -11.13 -43.32
C ILE A 825 60.67 -9.69 -43.52
N LEU A 826 60.45 -9.28 -44.77
CA LEU A 826 59.89 -7.95 -45.09
C LEU A 826 58.45 -7.79 -44.60
N LEU A 827 57.63 -8.83 -44.71
CA LEU A 827 56.27 -8.86 -44.16
C LEU A 827 56.28 -8.77 -42.63
N GLY A 828 57.17 -9.53 -41.97
CA GLY A 828 57.32 -9.51 -40.50
C GLY A 828 57.76 -8.15 -39.95
N ILE A 829 58.66 -7.45 -40.65
CA ILE A 829 59.05 -6.07 -40.30
C ILE A 829 57.88 -5.09 -40.53
N GLY A 830 57.04 -5.34 -41.52
CA GLY A 830 55.86 -4.53 -41.83
C GLY A 830 54.71 -4.67 -40.83
N THR A 831 54.53 -5.83 -40.20
CA THR A 831 53.42 -6.13 -39.27
C THR A 831 53.82 -6.04 -37.80
N PHE A 832 55.00 -6.55 -37.40
CA PHE A 832 55.47 -6.52 -36.02
C PHE A 832 56.32 -5.28 -35.71
N GLY A 833 57.15 -4.85 -36.67
CA GLY A 833 58.00 -3.67 -36.51
C GLY A 833 57.22 -2.36 -36.42
N THR A 834 56.03 -2.26 -37.00
CA THR A 834 55.22 -1.03 -37.01
C THR A 834 54.44 -0.80 -35.73
N ALA A 835 53.92 -1.86 -35.09
CA ALA A 835 53.16 -1.76 -33.84
C ALA A 835 54.08 -1.51 -32.63
N PHE A 836 55.20 -2.23 -32.52
CA PHE A 836 56.19 -2.03 -31.46
C PHE A 836 56.93 -0.70 -31.61
N LEU A 837 57.19 -0.25 -32.84
CA LEU A 837 57.87 1.02 -33.07
C LEU A 837 56.95 2.24 -32.96
N ALA A 838 55.69 2.14 -33.36
CA ALA A 838 54.69 3.17 -33.05
C ALA A 838 54.49 3.31 -31.53
N MET A 839 54.67 2.21 -30.78
CA MET A 839 54.66 2.19 -29.32
C MET A 839 55.91 2.84 -28.73
N LEU A 840 57.12 2.55 -29.23
CA LEU A 840 58.37 3.21 -28.81
C LEU A 840 58.40 4.71 -29.14
N ILE A 841 57.89 5.10 -30.32
CA ILE A 841 57.81 6.50 -30.75
C ILE A 841 56.74 7.24 -29.93
N LYS A 842 55.54 6.68 -29.71
CA LYS A 842 54.51 7.32 -28.87
C LYS A 842 54.88 7.41 -27.39
N ALA A 843 55.54 6.38 -26.84
CA ALA A 843 55.94 6.35 -25.44
C ALA A 843 57.05 7.35 -25.13
N ALA A 844 57.87 7.71 -26.11
CA ALA A 844 58.96 8.67 -25.93
C ALA A 844 58.59 10.14 -26.18
N THR A 845 57.42 10.43 -26.77
CA THR A 845 57.11 11.80 -27.26
C THR A 845 55.83 12.43 -26.71
N GLY A 846 55.03 11.69 -25.94
CA GLY A 846 54.03 12.27 -25.03
C GLY A 846 52.84 13.01 -25.65
N TYR A 847 52.52 12.85 -26.95
CA TYR A 847 51.41 13.58 -27.59
C TYR A 847 50.17 12.71 -27.92
N TYR A 848 49.02 13.12 -27.37
CA TYR A 848 47.67 12.59 -27.62
C TYR A 848 46.85 13.55 -28.50
N SER A 849 47.12 13.66 -29.80
CA SER A 849 46.06 14.08 -30.75
C SER A 849 46.41 13.77 -32.20
N GLY A 850 45.53 13.03 -32.88
CA GLY A 850 45.54 12.83 -34.33
C GLY A 850 45.25 11.38 -34.72
N LYS A 851 44.14 11.13 -35.42
CA LYS A 851 43.75 9.81 -35.94
C LYS A 851 44.92 9.18 -36.72
N LEU A 852 45.47 8.07 -36.22
CA LEU A 852 46.30 7.18 -37.04
C LEU A 852 45.43 6.65 -38.18
N HIS A 853 45.61 7.17 -39.40
CA HIS A 853 45.02 6.56 -40.58
C HIS A 853 45.84 5.32 -40.96
N PHE A 854 45.13 4.23 -41.30
CA PHE A 854 45.69 2.92 -41.68
C PHE A 854 46.81 3.03 -42.73
N ASN A 855 46.70 3.99 -43.66
CA ASN A 855 47.69 4.23 -44.71
C ASN A 855 49.04 4.80 -44.21
N ASN A 856 49.10 5.38 -43.01
CA ASN A 856 50.34 5.90 -42.43
C ASN A 856 51.10 4.85 -41.59
N VAL A 857 50.54 3.65 -41.41
CA VAL A 857 51.09 2.60 -40.52
C VAL A 857 51.48 1.33 -41.29
N CYS A 858 50.86 1.08 -42.45
CA CYS A 858 51.10 -0.15 -43.22
C CYS A 858 52.24 0.02 -44.24
N PHE A 859 53.27 -0.82 -44.11
CA PHE A 859 54.54 -0.77 -44.85
C PHE A 859 54.42 -0.97 -46.38
N PHE A 860 53.32 -1.55 -46.87
CA PHE A 860 53.04 -1.81 -48.29
C PHE A 860 51.62 -1.40 -48.70
N ALA A 861 51.21 -0.16 -48.45
CA ALA A 861 50.19 0.43 -49.31
C ALA A 861 50.83 0.66 -50.69
N HIS A 862 50.68 -0.27 -51.62
CA HIS A 862 51.09 -0.02 -53.00
C HIS A 862 50.35 1.21 -53.51
N THR A 863 51.07 2.15 -54.11
CA THR A 863 50.40 3.19 -54.88
C THR A 863 49.69 2.51 -56.06
N GLN A 864 48.55 3.05 -56.52
CA GLN A 864 47.81 2.49 -57.67
C GLN A 864 48.71 2.24 -58.89
N ARG A 865 49.78 3.02 -59.03
CA ARG A 865 50.79 2.90 -60.08
C ARG A 865 51.66 1.64 -59.94
N GLU A 866 52.01 1.25 -58.72
CA GLU A 866 52.80 0.04 -58.45
C GLU A 866 51.98 -1.23 -58.61
N GLN A 867 50.69 -1.23 -58.23
CA GLN A 867 49.76 -2.33 -58.53
C GLN A 867 49.60 -2.54 -60.03
N GLN A 868 49.59 -1.47 -60.82
CA GLN A 868 49.54 -1.57 -62.28
C GLN A 868 50.84 -2.10 -62.88
N ILE A 869 52.01 -1.72 -62.35
CA ILE A 869 53.30 -2.27 -62.79
C ILE A 869 53.40 -3.75 -62.46
N GLU A 870 53.00 -4.18 -61.26
CA GLU A 870 53.07 -5.57 -60.83
C GLU A 870 52.06 -6.47 -61.56
N ALA A 871 50.86 -5.95 -61.85
CA ALA A 871 49.89 -6.62 -62.73
C ALA A 871 50.39 -6.74 -64.18
N THR A 872 51.18 -5.78 -64.65
CA THR A 872 51.81 -5.82 -65.98
C THR A 872 52.98 -6.81 -66.01
N GLN A 873 53.78 -6.85 -64.95
CA GLN A 873 54.89 -7.79 -64.78
C GLN A 873 54.39 -9.24 -64.64
N GLN A 874 53.32 -9.49 -63.89
CA GLN A 874 52.70 -10.81 -63.80
C GLN A 874 52.09 -11.27 -65.13
N ARG A 875 51.57 -10.34 -65.95
CA ARG A 875 51.12 -10.66 -67.32
C ARG A 875 52.29 -11.02 -68.23
N LEU A 876 53.41 -10.31 -68.14
CA LEU A 876 54.65 -10.64 -68.87
C LEU A 876 55.22 -12.00 -68.45
N ASP A 877 55.32 -12.26 -67.14
CA ASP A 877 55.82 -13.54 -66.60
C ASP A 877 54.88 -14.71 -66.96
N SER A 878 53.57 -14.46 -67.13
CA SER A 878 52.61 -15.48 -67.60
C SER A 878 52.70 -15.77 -69.11
N LEU A 879 53.15 -14.80 -69.91
CA LEU A 879 53.41 -14.97 -71.35
C LEU A 879 54.71 -15.76 -71.60
N ASP A 880 55.73 -15.57 -70.77
CA ASP A 880 56.99 -16.35 -70.80
C ASP A 880 56.82 -17.81 -70.34
N CYS A 881 55.68 -18.18 -69.74
CA CYS A 881 55.33 -19.57 -69.42
C CYS A 881 54.47 -20.26 -70.50
N MET A 882 54.09 -19.54 -71.57
CA MET A 882 53.31 -20.08 -72.71
C MET A 882 54.11 -20.16 -74.03
N LEU A 883 55.40 -19.83 -74.01
CA LEU A 883 56.43 -20.12 -75.02
C LEU A 883 57.46 -21.07 -74.41
#